data_AF-A0A1M3NA22-F1
#
_entry.id   AF-A0A1M3NA22-F1
#
_cell.length_a   1.000
_cell.length_b   1.000
_cell.length_c   1.000
_cell.angle_alpha   90.00
_cell.angle_beta   90.00
_cell.angle_gamma   90.00
#
_symmetry.space_group_name_H-M   'P 1'
#
loop_
_entity.id
_entity.type
_entity.pdbx_description
1 polymer ?
#
loop_
_entity_poly.entity_id
_entity_poly.type
_entity_poly.pdbx_seq_one_letter_code
_entity_poly.pdbx_strand_id
1 'polypeptide(L)'
;MARPSPAPKLTSAEVIALARKTPLSRSAVADLAKRVPAELARDAAVAALDSAGANAAMVLAFAAASRGARLPAELVRTLLPEVSSLDHVGPLAFAAEGSPLDLLAAFLEDKRGDLELECLVMLLAAELLGDAPKIPVALLTRGRWLARHRLEQEASICLGGAALRIKDPDLSALAAPHVNRAKRARKTIEEMLEAAHLPPLDALSDADGARVSTGFTVRHETPSVGRNDPCPCGSGKKYKKCHALTEDAAPASIEVPRLDASMLGPDQAALLRPSEIAALETAKLSAKAFVEAFRRVVDFRHWDLALRMIGEARTRKDLASGTDTSLVLDALHGAYDAPAGEAAEKLHALLPSDLADREAFALECLRAPSDLLQRIEREAEAALRSDADGARGMLLASALLRWYPALGIYVARGALHEGRALDSRALLETIEDARDRLLLSPFEAWWDVYDGFVDNGEDRRGQKKDDAKREKLKEDLRRARAASRKTATEMEKLQRRVAELDESLASAVAPPHRATKSEVQAAAPSAELAEERRRLKTKIDELQRIIGEGQEERRELRRQIADREEDEAAGATAPAKPSKQDEPDTDPEGVHDAASVDLPRAILVPRFSDRASKAVTELAADAADGVLGVVAALAAGKPNAWGGVKQLTKVRGVLSARAGIHHRVLFTIEDRALDVLEVLHRRDLEQVVARLARAV
;
A
#
# COMPACT_ATOMS: atom_id res chain seq x y z
N MET A 1 67.57 -27.92 9.08
CA MET A 1 66.26 -27.78 8.41
C MET A 1 65.37 -26.91 9.29
N ALA A 2 65.27 -25.62 8.97
CA ALA A 2 64.39 -24.70 9.70
C ALA A 2 62.94 -24.99 9.33
N ARG A 3 62.07 -25.24 10.32
CA ARG A 3 60.62 -25.30 10.10
C ARG A 3 60.18 -23.94 9.54
N PRO A 4 59.35 -23.88 8.49
CA PRO A 4 58.79 -22.62 8.03
C PRO A 4 58.01 -21.97 9.19
N SER A 5 58.30 -20.71 9.49
CA SER A 5 57.51 -19.93 10.44
C SER A 5 56.05 -19.96 9.99
N PRO A 6 55.07 -20.13 10.90
CA PRO A 6 53.67 -20.03 10.53
C PRO A 6 53.43 -18.64 9.94
N ALA A 7 52.84 -18.58 8.75
CA ALA A 7 52.42 -17.33 8.14
C ALA A 7 51.61 -16.50 9.16
N PRO A 8 51.76 -15.17 9.19
CA PRO A 8 51.01 -14.33 10.11
C PRO A 8 49.52 -14.62 9.94
N LYS A 9 48.84 -14.96 11.05
CA LYS A 9 47.40 -15.19 11.04
C LYS A 9 46.73 -13.85 10.76
N LEU A 10 46.06 -13.75 9.61
CA LEU A 10 45.23 -12.60 9.25
C LEU A 10 44.23 -12.30 10.39
N THR A 11 44.10 -11.03 10.74
CA THR A 11 43.12 -10.53 11.70
C THR A 11 41.81 -10.17 11.01
N SER A 12 40.69 -10.10 11.75
CA SER A 12 39.39 -9.70 11.18
C SER A 12 39.44 -8.31 10.56
N ALA A 13 40.17 -7.36 11.15
CA ALA A 13 40.32 -6.01 10.60
C ALA A 13 41.04 -6.00 9.25
N GLU A 14 42.10 -6.81 9.08
CA GLU A 14 42.82 -6.95 7.81
C GLU A 14 41.95 -7.61 6.73
N VAL A 15 41.17 -8.63 7.12
CA VAL A 15 40.23 -9.32 6.23
C VAL A 15 39.13 -8.38 5.76
N ILE A 16 38.56 -7.58 6.67
CA ILE A 16 37.57 -6.54 6.33
C ILE A 16 38.17 -5.51 5.38
N ALA A 17 39.39 -5.03 5.64
CA ALA A 17 40.07 -4.07 4.77
C ALA A 17 40.35 -4.62 3.37
N LEU A 18 40.63 -5.93 3.26
CA LEU A 18 40.76 -6.61 1.99
C LEU A 18 39.42 -6.68 1.26
N ALA A 19 38.37 -7.14 1.94
CA ALA A 19 37.02 -7.27 1.37
C ALA A 19 36.44 -5.93 0.87
N ARG A 20 36.72 -4.81 1.55
CA ARG A 20 36.33 -3.47 1.07
C ARG A 20 36.85 -3.14 -0.32
N LYS A 21 37.98 -3.71 -0.71
CA LYS A 21 38.63 -3.49 -2.02
C LYS A 21 38.35 -4.61 -3.01
N THR A 22 37.56 -5.60 -2.62
CA THR A 22 37.25 -6.77 -3.43
C THR A 22 35.90 -6.54 -4.11
N PRO A 23 35.83 -6.59 -5.45
CA PRO A 23 34.56 -6.50 -6.15
C PRO A 23 33.70 -7.74 -5.84
N LEU A 24 32.37 -7.58 -5.89
CA LEU A 24 31.44 -8.70 -5.71
C LEU A 24 31.30 -9.45 -7.04
N SER A 25 32.40 -10.08 -7.45
CA SER A 25 32.48 -10.93 -8.64
C SER A 25 33.00 -12.32 -8.28
N ARG A 26 32.63 -13.31 -9.10
CA ARG A 26 33.00 -14.71 -8.90
C ARG A 26 34.51 -14.90 -8.70
N SER A 27 35.32 -14.34 -9.60
CA SER A 27 36.77 -14.49 -9.58
C SER A 27 37.40 -13.87 -8.33
N ALA A 28 36.99 -12.65 -7.98
CA ALA A 28 37.56 -11.90 -6.86
C ALA A 28 37.18 -12.51 -5.51
N VAL A 29 35.93 -12.95 -5.35
CA VAL A 29 35.46 -13.65 -4.14
C VAL A 29 36.15 -15.02 -4.02
N ALA A 30 36.32 -15.75 -5.12
CA ALA A 30 37.03 -17.03 -5.10
C ALA A 30 38.50 -16.86 -4.67
N ASP A 31 39.18 -15.80 -5.13
CA ASP A 31 40.55 -15.52 -4.72
C ASP A 31 40.66 -15.08 -3.26
N LEU A 32 39.69 -14.32 -2.76
CA LEU A 32 39.60 -13.99 -1.34
C LEU A 32 39.40 -15.26 -0.48
N ALA A 33 38.49 -16.14 -0.90
CA ALA A 33 38.16 -17.39 -0.22
C ALA A 33 39.33 -18.38 -0.14
N LYS A 34 40.30 -18.31 -1.07
CA LYS A 34 41.56 -19.08 -1.01
C LYS A 34 42.52 -18.55 0.06
N ARG A 35 42.46 -17.25 0.35
CA ARG A 35 43.42 -16.53 1.22
C ARG A 35 42.94 -16.44 2.68
N VAL A 36 41.63 -16.52 2.90
CA VAL A 36 41.01 -16.30 4.20
C VAL A 36 40.30 -17.58 4.68
N PRO A 37 40.55 -18.06 5.92
CA PRO A 37 39.79 -19.17 6.49
C PRO A 37 38.28 -18.86 6.57
N ALA A 38 37.44 -19.86 6.30
CA ALA A 38 35.99 -19.69 6.19
C ALA A 38 35.34 -19.09 7.46
N GLU A 39 35.71 -19.60 8.63
CA GLU A 39 35.22 -19.09 9.92
C GLU A 39 35.64 -17.64 10.17
N LEU A 40 36.89 -17.29 9.82
CA LEU A 40 37.37 -15.91 9.95
C LEU A 40 36.63 -14.97 9.00
N ALA A 41 36.34 -15.41 7.77
CA ALA A 41 35.54 -14.64 6.82
C ALA A 41 34.11 -14.42 7.33
N ARG A 42 33.47 -15.45 7.91
CA ARG A 42 32.14 -15.34 8.54
C ARG A 42 32.15 -14.30 9.67
N ASP A 43 33.07 -14.41 10.61
CA ASP A 43 33.14 -13.51 11.77
C ASP A 43 33.45 -12.08 11.33
N ALA A 44 34.32 -11.93 10.32
CA ALA A 44 34.61 -10.65 9.69
C ALA A 44 33.39 -10.07 8.94
N ALA A 45 32.53 -10.91 8.34
CA ALA A 45 31.31 -10.45 7.67
C ALA A 45 30.34 -9.80 8.66
N VAL A 46 30.18 -10.38 9.85
CA VAL A 46 29.37 -9.79 10.93
C VAL A 46 29.95 -8.45 11.35
N ALA A 47 31.25 -8.38 11.65
CA ALA A 47 31.92 -7.15 12.06
C ALA A 47 31.99 -6.08 10.94
N ALA A 48 31.87 -6.48 9.67
CA ALA A 48 31.88 -5.56 8.54
C ALA A 48 30.59 -4.72 8.47
N LEU A 49 29.45 -5.23 8.95
CA LEU A 49 28.19 -4.47 8.98
C LEU A 49 28.33 -3.15 9.76
N ASP A 50 29.04 -3.17 10.88
CA ASP A 50 29.22 -1.99 11.73
C ASP A 50 30.33 -1.04 11.25
N SER A 51 31.34 -1.57 10.57
CA SER A 51 32.61 -0.86 10.37
C SER A 51 32.94 -0.54 8.91
N ALA A 52 32.43 -1.32 7.96
CA ALA A 52 32.91 -1.42 6.58
C ALA A 52 31.83 -1.36 5.50
N GLY A 53 30.56 -1.49 5.90
CA GLY A 53 29.41 -1.42 5.01
C GLY A 53 29.02 -2.78 4.42
N ALA A 54 27.81 -2.81 3.86
CA ALA A 54 27.15 -4.02 3.38
C ALA A 54 27.91 -4.75 2.27
N ASN A 55 28.58 -4.04 1.35
CA ASN A 55 29.32 -4.70 0.26
C ASN A 55 30.46 -5.58 0.77
N ALA A 56 31.26 -5.09 1.73
CA ALA A 56 32.34 -5.88 2.32
C ALA A 56 31.78 -7.09 3.10
N ALA A 57 30.67 -6.89 3.82
CA ALA A 57 29.98 -7.98 4.50
C ALA A 57 29.44 -9.03 3.51
N MET A 58 28.88 -8.61 2.37
CA MET A 58 28.39 -9.47 1.30
C MET A 58 29.53 -10.30 0.68
N VAL A 59 30.64 -9.66 0.29
CA VAL A 59 31.85 -10.32 -0.23
C VAL A 59 32.35 -11.39 0.74
N LEU A 60 32.43 -11.05 2.03
CA LEU A 60 32.90 -11.98 3.07
C LEU A 60 31.91 -13.12 3.32
N ALA A 61 30.60 -12.85 3.28
CA ALA A 61 29.56 -13.86 3.41
C ALA A 61 29.66 -14.89 2.27
N PHE A 62 29.79 -14.44 1.02
CA PHE A 62 29.99 -15.33 -0.12
C PHE A 62 31.32 -16.09 -0.05
N ALA A 63 32.42 -15.43 0.37
CA ALA A 63 33.70 -16.09 0.56
C ALA A 63 33.63 -17.19 1.63
N ALA A 64 32.98 -16.93 2.76
CA ALA A 64 32.76 -17.90 3.82
C ALA A 64 31.86 -19.06 3.36
N ALA A 65 30.71 -18.76 2.76
CA ALA A 65 29.75 -19.73 2.27
C ALA A 65 30.33 -20.64 1.19
N SER A 66 31.11 -20.10 0.25
CA SER A 66 31.79 -20.88 -0.80
C SER A 66 32.77 -21.93 -0.25
N ARG A 67 33.23 -21.75 0.99
CA ARG A 67 34.12 -22.66 1.71
C ARG A 67 33.37 -23.54 2.72
N GLY A 68 32.04 -23.50 2.71
CA GLY A 68 31.17 -24.34 3.54
C GLY A 68 30.91 -23.82 4.96
N ALA A 69 31.35 -22.61 5.31
CA ALA A 69 30.99 -22.02 6.61
C ALA A 69 29.49 -21.66 6.61
N ARG A 70 28.82 -21.94 7.73
CA ARG A 70 27.44 -21.51 7.95
C ARG A 70 27.42 -20.05 8.42
N LEU A 71 26.49 -19.27 7.89
CA LEU A 71 26.36 -17.84 8.17
C LEU A 71 25.32 -17.62 9.28
N PRO A 72 25.53 -16.72 10.25
CA PRO A 72 24.50 -16.42 11.24
C PRO A 72 23.21 -15.95 10.57
N ALA A 73 22.04 -16.42 11.03
CA ALA A 73 20.76 -16.09 10.43
C ALA A 73 20.50 -14.56 10.41
N GLU A 74 20.88 -13.86 11.47
CA GLU A 74 20.75 -12.40 11.56
C GLU A 74 21.64 -11.64 10.55
N LEU A 75 22.84 -12.17 10.26
CA LEU A 75 23.70 -11.61 9.21
C LEU A 75 23.00 -11.72 7.86
N VAL A 76 22.47 -12.90 7.53
CA VAL A 76 21.77 -13.13 6.25
C VAL A 76 20.52 -12.26 6.15
N ARG A 77 19.67 -12.21 7.20
CA ARG A 77 18.48 -11.33 7.24
C ARG A 77 18.82 -9.86 7.00
N THR A 78 19.98 -9.41 7.47
CA THR A 78 20.48 -8.03 7.28
C THR A 78 21.02 -7.81 5.87
N LEU A 79 21.60 -8.83 5.23
CA LEU A 79 22.15 -8.75 3.88
C LEU A 79 21.10 -8.91 2.78
N LEU A 80 19.95 -9.56 3.03
CA LEU A 80 18.94 -9.78 2.00
C LEU A 80 18.47 -8.48 1.30
N PRO A 81 18.21 -7.35 2.01
CA PRO A 81 17.87 -6.08 1.34
C PRO A 81 19.05 -5.42 0.60
N GLU A 82 20.28 -5.91 0.80
CA GLU A 82 21.52 -5.35 0.22
C GLU A 82 21.95 -6.06 -1.07
N VAL A 83 21.26 -7.13 -1.46
CA VAL A 83 21.62 -7.91 -2.65
C VAL A 83 21.55 -7.05 -3.91
N SER A 84 22.58 -7.15 -4.75
CA SER A 84 22.60 -6.49 -6.07
C SER A 84 21.86 -7.29 -7.15
N SER A 85 21.69 -8.60 -6.92
CA SER A 85 20.94 -9.53 -7.76
C SER A 85 20.06 -10.41 -6.88
N LEU A 86 18.85 -10.69 -7.36
CA LEU A 86 17.93 -11.62 -6.70
C LEU A 86 18.49 -13.06 -6.67
N ASP A 87 19.39 -13.42 -7.58
CA ASP A 87 20.08 -14.72 -7.60
C ASP A 87 20.94 -14.95 -6.36
N HIS A 88 21.29 -13.90 -5.63
CA HIS A 88 22.07 -14.00 -4.39
C HIS A 88 21.23 -14.51 -3.19
N VAL A 89 19.91 -14.35 -3.25
CA VAL A 89 19.00 -14.61 -2.11
C VAL A 89 19.05 -16.07 -1.69
N GLY A 90 18.90 -16.99 -2.65
CA GLY A 90 18.91 -18.44 -2.39
C GLY A 90 20.23 -18.92 -1.77
N PRO A 91 21.39 -18.72 -2.42
CA PRO A 91 22.68 -19.16 -1.90
C PRO A 91 22.98 -18.64 -0.49
N LEU A 92 22.61 -17.39 -0.18
CA LEU A 92 22.74 -16.82 1.17
C LEU A 92 21.81 -17.51 2.17
N ALA A 93 20.54 -17.70 1.83
CA ALA A 93 19.56 -18.35 2.69
C ALA A 93 19.94 -19.82 2.98
N PHE A 94 20.42 -20.56 1.98
CA PHE A 94 20.86 -21.96 2.15
C PHE A 94 22.18 -22.10 2.93
N ALA A 95 23.03 -21.07 2.90
CA ALA A 95 24.24 -21.01 3.71
C ALA A 95 23.98 -20.59 5.17
N ALA A 96 22.79 -20.08 5.50
CA ALA A 96 22.46 -19.61 6.84
C ALA A 96 22.39 -20.75 7.88
N GLU A 97 22.76 -20.47 9.12
CA GLU A 97 22.55 -21.35 10.26
C GLU A 97 21.06 -21.59 10.52
N GLY A 98 20.71 -22.81 10.92
CA GLY A 98 19.31 -23.19 11.15
C GLY A 98 18.54 -23.49 9.87
N SER A 99 17.22 -23.35 9.96
CA SER A 99 16.26 -23.64 8.89
C SER A 99 16.15 -22.45 7.93
N PRO A 100 16.44 -22.63 6.62
CA PRO A 100 16.23 -21.56 5.64
C PRO A 100 14.76 -21.12 5.56
N LEU A 101 13.80 -22.03 5.80
CA LEU A 101 12.38 -21.69 5.85
C LEU A 101 12.09 -20.69 6.98
N ASP A 102 12.62 -20.94 8.18
CA ASP A 102 12.38 -20.07 9.34
C ASP A 102 13.03 -18.70 9.13
N LEU A 103 14.23 -18.67 8.53
CA LEU A 103 14.90 -17.43 8.16
C LEU A 103 14.08 -16.59 7.18
N LEU A 104 13.61 -17.22 6.09
CA LEU A 104 12.84 -16.53 5.06
C LEU A 104 11.47 -16.08 5.59
N ALA A 105 10.83 -16.87 6.44
CA ALA A 105 9.61 -16.47 7.14
C ALA A 105 9.86 -15.26 8.05
N ALA A 106 10.93 -15.26 8.85
CA ALA A 106 11.29 -14.13 9.70
C ALA A 106 11.63 -12.87 8.89
N PHE A 107 12.24 -13.02 7.71
CA PHE A 107 12.48 -11.88 6.80
C PHE A 107 11.17 -11.26 6.28
N LEU A 108 10.17 -12.09 5.94
CA LEU A 108 8.86 -11.59 5.51
C LEU A 108 8.10 -10.85 6.63
N GLU A 109 8.33 -11.24 7.89
CA GLU A 109 7.81 -10.49 9.05
C GLU A 109 8.50 -9.14 9.24
N ASP A 110 9.77 -9.03 8.85
CA ASP A 110 10.51 -7.77 8.94
C ASP A 110 9.97 -6.68 7.99
N LYS A 111 9.39 -7.08 6.85
CA LYS A 111 8.87 -6.17 5.80
C LYS A 111 9.93 -5.16 5.31
N ARG A 112 11.18 -5.61 5.18
CA ARG A 112 12.34 -4.76 4.80
C ARG A 112 12.76 -4.89 3.34
N GLY A 113 12.14 -5.79 2.58
CA GLY A 113 12.42 -5.99 1.16
C GLY A 113 11.54 -5.11 0.28
N ASP A 114 12.00 -4.86 -0.95
CA ASP A 114 11.07 -4.42 -2.00
C ASP A 114 10.12 -5.56 -2.39
N LEU A 115 9.09 -5.23 -3.19
CA LEU A 115 8.05 -6.18 -3.57
C LEU A 115 8.59 -7.36 -4.39
N GLU A 116 9.66 -7.19 -5.16
CA GLU A 116 10.25 -8.27 -5.96
C GLU A 116 11.00 -9.25 -5.06
N LEU A 117 11.87 -8.72 -4.19
CA LEU A 117 12.61 -9.50 -3.21
C LEU A 117 11.67 -10.29 -2.31
N GLU A 118 10.62 -9.65 -1.77
CA GLU A 118 9.67 -10.37 -0.90
C GLU A 118 8.87 -11.43 -1.65
N CYS A 119 8.47 -11.18 -2.90
CA CYS A 119 7.78 -12.20 -3.70
C CYS A 119 8.70 -13.39 -4.03
N LEU A 120 9.99 -13.16 -4.29
CA LEU A 120 10.96 -14.23 -4.46
C LEU A 120 11.16 -15.00 -3.15
N VAL A 121 11.36 -14.31 -2.03
CA VAL A 121 11.49 -14.92 -0.70
C VAL A 121 10.26 -15.78 -0.38
N MET A 122 9.05 -15.29 -0.71
CA MET A 122 7.80 -16.05 -0.61
C MET A 122 7.84 -17.34 -1.44
N LEU A 123 8.32 -17.29 -2.69
CA LEU A 123 8.45 -18.47 -3.56
C LEU A 123 9.44 -19.49 -2.98
N LEU A 124 10.61 -19.04 -2.52
CA LEU A 124 11.64 -19.91 -1.94
C LEU A 124 11.16 -20.56 -0.63
N ALA A 125 10.53 -19.78 0.25
CA ALA A 125 9.96 -20.30 1.49
C ALA A 125 8.84 -21.33 1.19
N ALA A 126 8.01 -21.06 0.18
CA ALA A 126 6.96 -21.98 -0.23
C ALA A 126 7.49 -23.29 -0.85
N GLU A 127 8.61 -23.26 -1.56
CA GLU A 127 9.29 -24.48 -2.04
C GLU A 127 9.82 -25.31 -0.86
N LEU A 128 10.45 -24.65 0.11
CA LEU A 128 11.01 -25.31 1.29
C LEU A 128 9.97 -25.86 2.25
N LEU A 129 8.75 -25.32 2.20
CA LEU A 129 7.63 -25.82 2.99
C LEU A 129 7.31 -27.29 2.64
N GLY A 130 7.40 -27.68 1.36
CA GLY A 130 7.09 -29.05 0.91
C GLY A 130 5.72 -29.54 1.42
N ASP A 131 5.72 -30.70 2.06
CA ASP A 131 4.53 -31.30 2.71
C ASP A 131 4.47 -31.00 4.23
N ALA A 132 5.15 -29.97 4.71
CA ALA A 132 5.16 -29.63 6.13
C ALA A 132 3.73 -29.38 6.65
N PRO A 133 3.37 -29.94 7.82
CA PRO A 133 2.00 -29.91 8.32
C PRO A 133 1.56 -28.51 8.79
N LYS A 134 2.51 -27.60 9.04
CA LYS A 134 2.23 -26.26 9.56
C LYS A 134 2.88 -25.20 8.68
N ILE A 135 2.05 -24.34 8.11
CA ILE A 135 2.47 -23.18 7.34
C ILE A 135 2.88 -22.06 8.32
N PRO A 136 4.07 -21.45 8.18
CA PRO A 136 4.43 -20.28 8.98
C PRO A 136 3.44 -19.13 8.76
N VAL A 137 3.01 -18.48 9.85
CA VAL A 137 1.99 -17.41 9.81
C VAL A 137 2.44 -16.23 8.94
N ALA A 138 3.75 -15.94 8.93
CA ALA A 138 4.37 -14.95 8.05
C ALA A 138 4.02 -15.13 6.57
N LEU A 139 4.06 -16.37 6.07
CA LEU A 139 3.78 -16.66 4.65
C LEU A 139 2.32 -16.35 4.31
N LEU A 140 1.40 -16.67 5.22
CA LEU A 140 -0.02 -16.40 4.99
C LEU A 140 -0.31 -14.90 5.10
N THR A 141 0.11 -14.27 6.20
CA THR A 141 -0.13 -12.85 6.44
C THR A 141 0.51 -11.97 5.35
N ARG A 142 1.79 -12.18 5.04
CA ARG A 142 2.49 -11.39 4.04
C ARG A 142 2.05 -11.73 2.62
N GLY A 143 1.83 -13.02 2.32
CA GLY A 143 1.33 -13.44 1.00
C GLY A 143 -0.03 -12.86 0.65
N ARG A 144 -0.97 -12.81 1.62
CA ARG A 144 -2.29 -12.21 1.42
C ARG A 144 -2.20 -10.70 1.23
N TRP A 145 -1.34 -10.02 1.98
CA TRP A 145 -1.02 -8.61 1.78
C TRP A 145 -0.46 -8.38 0.37
N LEU A 146 0.59 -9.09 -0.04
CA LEU A 146 1.20 -8.97 -1.37
C LEU A 146 0.18 -9.20 -2.50
N ALA A 147 -0.74 -10.15 -2.33
CA ALA A 147 -1.80 -10.43 -3.30
C ALA A 147 -2.80 -9.26 -3.50
N ARG A 148 -2.89 -8.31 -2.56
CA ARG A 148 -3.71 -7.10 -2.70
C ARG A 148 -2.94 -5.93 -3.32
N HIS A 149 -1.62 -6.02 -3.44
CA HIS A 149 -0.78 -4.93 -3.93
C HIS A 149 -0.47 -5.07 -5.42
N ARG A 150 -0.07 -3.95 -6.03
CA ARG A 150 0.38 -3.92 -7.41
C ARG A 150 1.75 -4.58 -7.49
N LEU A 151 1.85 -5.65 -8.26
CA LEU A 151 3.09 -6.38 -8.49
C LEU A 151 3.52 -6.26 -9.94
N GLU A 152 4.81 -6.10 -10.15
CA GLU A 152 5.44 -6.26 -11.46
C GLU A 152 5.32 -7.72 -11.95
N GLN A 153 5.67 -7.94 -13.21
CA GLN A 153 5.45 -9.24 -13.85
C GLN A 153 6.18 -10.37 -13.12
N GLU A 154 7.45 -10.19 -12.77
CA GLU A 154 8.27 -11.21 -12.09
C GLU A 154 7.80 -11.46 -10.66
N ALA A 155 7.58 -10.39 -9.88
CA ALA A 155 7.01 -10.48 -8.53
C ALA A 155 5.67 -11.23 -8.53
N SER A 156 4.81 -10.93 -9.51
CA SER A 156 3.55 -11.64 -9.68
C SER A 156 3.73 -13.12 -10.03
N ILE A 157 4.74 -13.49 -10.82
CA ILE A 157 5.01 -14.90 -11.13
C ILE A 157 5.46 -15.62 -9.86
N CYS A 158 6.34 -14.99 -9.07
CA CYS A 158 6.84 -15.56 -7.82
C CYS A 158 5.71 -15.76 -6.80
N LEU A 159 4.86 -14.75 -6.55
CA LEU A 159 3.73 -14.87 -5.63
C LEU A 159 2.75 -15.97 -6.06
N GLY A 160 2.44 -16.06 -7.36
CA GLY A 160 1.60 -17.13 -7.89
C GLY A 160 2.22 -18.52 -7.73
N GLY A 161 3.54 -18.62 -7.95
CA GLY A 161 4.32 -19.84 -7.72
C GLY A 161 4.34 -20.26 -6.26
N ALA A 162 4.43 -19.30 -5.34
CA ALA A 162 4.34 -19.51 -3.90
C ALA A 162 2.95 -20.03 -3.50
N ALA A 163 1.88 -19.36 -3.95
CA ALA A 163 0.50 -19.76 -3.63
C ALA A 163 0.17 -21.20 -4.10
N LEU A 164 0.66 -21.60 -5.28
CA LEU A 164 0.52 -22.97 -5.80
C LEU A 164 1.15 -24.04 -4.90
N ARG A 165 2.22 -23.69 -4.18
CA ARG A 165 2.96 -24.58 -3.28
C ARG A 165 2.36 -24.60 -1.88
N ILE A 166 2.03 -23.43 -1.35
CA ILE A 166 1.41 -23.25 -0.02
C ILE A 166 0.03 -23.91 0.03
N LYS A 167 -0.75 -23.84 -1.05
CA LYS A 167 -2.10 -24.44 -1.18
C LYS A 167 -3.09 -23.99 -0.09
N ASP A 168 -2.86 -22.82 0.52
CA ASP A 168 -3.83 -22.19 1.41
C ASP A 168 -5.04 -21.68 0.59
N PRO A 169 -6.27 -22.06 0.93
CA PRO A 169 -7.47 -21.66 0.19
C PRO A 169 -7.63 -20.16 -0.01
N ASP A 170 -7.42 -19.39 1.05
CA ASP A 170 -7.66 -17.95 1.08
C ASP A 170 -6.57 -17.21 0.29
N LEU A 171 -5.30 -17.56 0.51
CA LEU A 171 -4.18 -17.05 -0.27
C LEU A 171 -4.34 -17.41 -1.75
N SER A 172 -4.70 -18.65 -2.07
CA SER A 172 -4.91 -19.07 -3.47
C SER A 172 -6.01 -18.28 -4.15
N ALA A 173 -7.09 -17.98 -3.43
CA ALA A 173 -8.21 -17.23 -3.95
C ALA A 173 -7.88 -15.73 -4.11
N LEU A 174 -7.14 -15.12 -3.18
CA LEU A 174 -6.63 -13.75 -3.34
C LEU A 174 -5.60 -13.64 -4.47
N ALA A 175 -4.71 -14.62 -4.56
CA ALA A 175 -3.60 -14.64 -5.50
C ALA A 175 -3.94 -15.27 -6.86
N ALA A 176 -5.20 -15.61 -7.12
CA ALA A 176 -5.59 -16.37 -8.31
C ALA A 176 -5.11 -15.77 -9.66
N PRO A 177 -5.07 -14.43 -9.88
CA PRO A 177 -4.48 -13.85 -11.10
C PRO A 177 -2.97 -14.10 -11.21
N HIS A 178 -2.27 -14.02 -10.07
CA HIS A 178 -0.85 -14.34 -9.94
C HIS A 178 -0.61 -15.83 -10.19
N VAL A 179 -1.47 -16.72 -9.65
CA VAL A 179 -1.44 -18.17 -9.88
C VAL A 179 -1.60 -18.50 -11.37
N ASN A 180 -2.54 -17.86 -12.06
CA ASN A 180 -2.72 -18.07 -13.50
C ASN A 180 -1.50 -17.63 -14.31
N ARG A 181 -0.87 -16.52 -13.93
CA ARG A 181 0.39 -16.06 -14.53
C ARG A 181 1.52 -17.05 -14.27
N ALA A 182 1.66 -17.53 -13.04
CA ALA A 182 2.63 -18.54 -12.63
C ALA A 182 2.46 -19.88 -13.39
N LYS A 183 1.22 -20.37 -13.57
CA LYS A 183 0.94 -21.59 -14.36
C LYS A 183 1.43 -21.45 -15.81
N ARG A 184 1.33 -20.26 -16.42
CA ARG A 184 1.84 -19.97 -17.77
C ARG A 184 3.35 -19.78 -17.83
N ALA A 185 3.97 -19.37 -16.72
CA ALA A 185 5.40 -19.10 -16.59
C ALA A 185 6.13 -20.18 -15.76
N ARG A 186 5.68 -21.44 -15.84
CA ARG A 186 6.22 -22.55 -15.04
C ARG A 186 7.74 -22.71 -15.20
N LYS A 187 8.24 -22.60 -16.43
CA LYS A 187 9.69 -22.70 -16.72
C LYS A 187 10.49 -21.62 -15.99
N THR A 188 9.99 -20.39 -15.96
CA THR A 188 10.63 -19.27 -15.25
C THR A 188 10.72 -19.54 -13.75
N ILE A 189 9.67 -20.12 -13.16
CA ILE A 189 9.68 -20.51 -11.73
C ILE A 189 10.71 -21.61 -11.48
N GLU A 190 10.77 -22.63 -12.34
CA GLU A 190 11.76 -23.70 -12.24
C GLU A 190 13.19 -23.15 -12.35
N GLU A 191 13.46 -22.25 -13.31
CA GLU A 191 14.74 -21.56 -13.46
C GLU A 191 15.12 -20.73 -12.22
N MET A 192 14.18 -19.98 -11.64
CA MET A 192 14.40 -19.20 -10.41
C MET A 192 14.74 -20.10 -9.21
N LEU A 193 14.07 -21.25 -9.09
CA LEU A 193 14.34 -22.21 -8.01
C LEU A 193 15.68 -22.92 -8.20
N GLU A 194 16.03 -23.29 -9.43
CA GLU A 194 17.34 -23.84 -9.76
C GLU A 194 18.46 -22.83 -9.46
N ALA A 195 18.27 -21.56 -9.84
CA ALA A 195 19.21 -20.49 -9.55
C ALA A 195 19.43 -20.31 -8.04
N ALA A 196 18.37 -20.45 -7.23
CA ALA A 196 18.46 -20.33 -5.78
C ALA A 196 19.34 -21.42 -5.12
N HIS A 197 19.56 -22.55 -5.80
CA HIS A 197 20.39 -23.66 -5.33
C HIS A 197 21.82 -23.66 -5.89
N LEU A 198 22.19 -22.66 -6.69
CA LEU A 198 23.56 -22.55 -7.21
C LEU A 198 24.57 -22.46 -6.06
N PRO A 199 25.76 -23.07 -6.22
CA PRO A 199 26.86 -22.84 -5.29
C PRO A 199 27.13 -21.33 -5.14
N PRO A 200 27.55 -20.85 -3.95
CA PRO A 200 27.69 -19.41 -3.70
C PRO A 200 28.55 -18.65 -4.74
N LEU A 201 29.62 -19.25 -5.27
CA LEU A 201 30.43 -18.61 -6.30
C LEU A 201 29.76 -18.59 -7.68
N ASP A 202 28.95 -19.60 -7.99
CA ASP A 202 28.33 -19.72 -9.31
C ASP A 202 27.19 -18.71 -9.48
N ALA A 203 26.55 -18.33 -8.37
CA ALA A 203 25.55 -17.28 -8.31
C ALA A 203 26.12 -15.85 -8.50
N LEU A 204 27.43 -15.67 -8.41
CA LEU A 204 28.09 -14.39 -8.67
C LEU A 204 28.41 -14.22 -10.16
N SER A 205 28.23 -13.02 -10.69
CA SER A 205 28.68 -12.65 -12.03
C SER A 205 30.20 -12.48 -12.11
N ASP A 206 30.78 -12.62 -13.31
CA ASP A 206 32.21 -12.35 -13.53
C ASP A 206 32.50 -10.84 -13.61
N ALA A 207 31.49 -10.02 -13.92
CA ALA A 207 31.53 -8.57 -13.77
C ALA A 207 31.19 -8.18 -12.32
N ASP A 208 31.77 -7.07 -11.83
CA ASP A 208 31.45 -6.52 -10.52
C ASP A 208 29.98 -6.10 -10.48
N GLY A 209 29.20 -6.72 -9.58
CA GLY A 209 27.77 -6.52 -9.43
C GLY A 209 27.36 -5.19 -8.78
N ALA A 210 28.27 -4.21 -8.67
CA ALA A 210 27.86 -2.82 -8.45
C ALA A 210 26.92 -2.43 -9.59
N ARG A 211 25.62 -2.24 -9.32
CA ARG A 211 24.62 -1.87 -10.34
C ARG A 211 25.12 -0.68 -11.16
N VAL A 212 25.67 -0.96 -12.33
CA VAL A 212 25.69 -0.05 -13.49
C VAL A 212 24.46 -0.34 -14.39
N SER A 213 23.60 -1.27 -13.98
CA SER A 213 22.33 -1.57 -14.63
C SER A 213 21.25 -0.61 -14.12
N THR A 214 20.59 0.08 -15.07
CA THR A 214 19.46 1.04 -14.96
C THR A 214 19.76 2.51 -14.62
N GLY A 215 20.63 3.15 -15.41
CA GLY A 215 20.55 4.61 -15.61
C GLY A 215 21.11 5.50 -14.49
N PHE A 216 21.81 4.93 -13.52
CA PHE A 216 22.50 5.67 -12.47
C PHE A 216 23.78 6.31 -13.02
N THR A 217 23.93 7.64 -12.89
CA THR A 217 25.21 8.30 -13.23
C THR A 217 26.14 8.29 -12.03
N VAL A 218 27.22 7.53 -12.16
CA VAL A 218 28.31 7.46 -11.21
C VAL A 218 29.38 8.49 -11.58
N ARG A 219 29.87 9.27 -10.61
CA ARG A 219 30.97 10.23 -10.82
C ARG A 219 32.25 9.75 -10.15
N HIS A 220 33.33 9.59 -10.90
CA HIS A 220 34.65 9.32 -10.34
C HIS A 220 35.24 10.60 -9.73
N GLU A 221 35.77 10.53 -8.51
CA GLU A 221 36.41 11.68 -7.84
C GLU A 221 37.71 12.10 -8.54
N THR A 222 38.36 11.21 -9.28
CA THR A 222 39.52 11.51 -10.14
C THR A 222 39.14 11.61 -11.62
N PRO A 223 39.63 12.62 -12.37
CA PRO A 223 39.43 12.72 -13.82
C PRO A 223 39.92 11.44 -14.51
N SER A 224 39.15 10.91 -15.46
CA SER A 224 39.61 9.78 -16.27
C SER A 224 40.86 10.19 -17.03
N VAL A 225 41.95 9.44 -16.84
CA VAL A 225 43.22 9.73 -17.53
C VAL A 225 43.00 9.51 -19.02
N GLY A 226 43.18 10.57 -19.81
CA GLY A 226 43.02 10.49 -21.25
C GLY A 226 43.95 9.43 -21.82
N ARG A 227 43.46 8.67 -22.81
CA ARG A 227 44.21 7.54 -23.40
C ARG A 227 45.60 7.94 -23.93
N ASN A 228 45.80 9.23 -24.22
CA ASN A 228 47.08 9.80 -24.68
C ASN A 228 47.89 10.55 -23.60
N ASP A 229 47.37 10.71 -22.39
CA ASP A 229 48.00 11.44 -21.29
C ASP A 229 49.15 10.63 -20.66
N PRO A 230 50.11 11.29 -19.99
CA PRO A 230 51.16 10.59 -19.25
C PRO A 230 50.55 9.67 -18.18
N CYS A 231 51.07 8.45 -18.11
CA CYS A 231 50.55 7.42 -17.24
C CYS A 231 50.83 7.73 -15.76
N PRO A 232 49.83 7.61 -14.86
CA PRO A 232 49.94 8.00 -13.45
C PRO A 232 50.92 7.15 -12.63
N CYS A 233 51.45 6.04 -13.17
CA CYS A 233 52.50 5.25 -12.53
C CYS A 233 53.89 5.90 -12.54
N GLY A 234 54.03 7.11 -13.10
CA GLY A 234 55.30 7.83 -13.18
C GLY A 234 56.28 7.30 -14.23
N SER A 235 55.86 6.38 -15.11
CA SER A 235 56.73 5.78 -16.13
C SER A 235 57.14 6.69 -17.29
N GLY A 236 56.55 7.90 -17.38
CA GLY A 236 56.76 8.83 -18.50
C GLY A 236 56.14 8.40 -19.84
N LYS A 237 55.46 7.24 -19.90
CA LYS A 237 54.80 6.72 -21.11
C LYS A 237 53.33 7.18 -21.17
N LYS A 238 52.76 7.29 -22.38
CA LYS A 238 51.32 7.54 -22.57
C LYS A 238 50.49 6.38 -22.00
N TYR A 239 49.34 6.67 -21.38
CA TYR A 239 48.47 5.69 -20.72
C TYR A 239 48.18 4.47 -21.60
N LYS A 240 47.87 4.69 -22.89
CA LYS A 240 47.63 3.62 -23.87
C LYS A 240 48.79 2.68 -24.17
N LYS A 241 50.02 3.07 -23.83
CA LYS A 241 51.24 2.28 -24.07
C LYS A 241 51.82 1.69 -22.77
N CYS A 242 51.11 1.84 -21.67
CA CYS A 242 51.51 1.34 -20.36
C CYS A 242 50.40 0.45 -19.80
N HIS A 243 49.43 1.04 -19.11
CA HIS A 243 48.40 0.30 -18.38
C HIS A 243 47.14 0.02 -19.20
N ALA A 244 46.97 0.59 -20.41
CA ALA A 244 45.81 0.26 -21.25
C ALA A 244 46.01 -0.98 -22.16
N LEU A 245 47.12 -1.71 -22.02
CA LEU A 245 47.46 -2.90 -22.82
C LEU A 245 47.69 -4.16 -21.97
N THR A 246 47.63 -4.04 -20.64
CA THR A 246 47.69 -5.17 -19.73
C THR A 246 46.30 -5.34 -19.13
N GLU A 247 45.62 -6.43 -19.48
CA GLU A 247 44.36 -6.83 -18.83
C GLU A 247 44.56 -7.20 -17.34
N ASP A 248 45.80 -7.21 -16.86
CA ASP A 248 46.18 -7.35 -15.45
C ASP A 248 46.40 -6.00 -14.74
N ALA A 249 45.49 -5.05 -14.93
CA ALA A 249 45.42 -3.90 -14.02
C ALA A 249 44.82 -4.39 -12.70
N ALA A 250 45.67 -4.66 -11.71
CA ALA A 250 45.24 -4.74 -10.31
C ALA A 250 44.32 -3.53 -10.04
N PRO A 251 43.11 -3.73 -9.47
CA PRO A 251 42.16 -2.64 -9.36
C PRO A 251 42.80 -1.57 -8.47
N ALA A 252 43.04 -0.40 -9.09
CA ALA A 252 43.22 0.84 -8.35
C ALA A 252 42.08 0.89 -7.33
N SER A 253 42.42 1.12 -6.07
CA SER A 253 41.48 1.15 -4.94
C SER A 253 40.15 1.75 -5.36
N ILE A 254 39.15 0.88 -5.58
CA ILE A 254 37.81 1.28 -5.95
C ILE A 254 37.22 1.82 -4.66
N GLU A 255 37.34 3.13 -4.43
CA GLU A 255 36.33 3.81 -3.63
C GLU A 255 35.00 3.53 -4.32
N VAL A 256 34.06 2.93 -3.56
CA VAL A 256 32.72 2.62 -4.05
C VAL A 256 32.19 3.90 -4.70
N PRO A 257 31.90 3.90 -6.00
CA PRO A 257 31.55 5.13 -6.67
C PRO A 257 30.30 5.72 -6.02
N ARG A 258 30.41 6.94 -5.48
CA ARG A 258 29.28 7.59 -4.83
C ARG A 258 28.21 7.89 -5.88
N LEU A 259 26.98 7.46 -5.60
CA LEU A 259 25.82 7.82 -6.39
C LEU A 259 25.63 9.34 -6.35
N ASP A 260 25.55 9.97 -7.52
CA ASP A 260 25.27 11.40 -7.59
C ASP A 260 23.77 11.64 -7.35
N ALA A 261 23.43 12.00 -6.12
CA ALA A 261 22.06 12.27 -5.69
C ALA A 261 21.32 13.28 -6.59
N SER A 262 22.03 14.21 -7.22
CA SER A 262 21.41 15.22 -8.09
C SER A 262 20.86 14.65 -9.40
N MET A 263 21.31 13.46 -9.79
CA MET A 263 20.95 12.80 -11.04
C MET A 263 19.93 11.67 -10.83
N LEU A 264 19.53 11.40 -9.59
CA LEU A 264 18.56 10.36 -9.25
C LEU A 264 17.11 10.83 -9.49
N GLY A 265 16.40 10.06 -10.31
CA GLY A 265 14.94 10.16 -10.44
C GLY A 265 14.19 9.46 -9.29
N PRO A 266 12.87 9.66 -9.16
CA PRO A 266 12.05 9.00 -8.14
C PRO A 266 12.08 7.47 -8.26
N ASP A 267 11.94 6.93 -9.47
CA ASP A 267 11.95 5.47 -9.69
C ASP A 267 13.29 4.84 -9.29
N GLN A 268 14.39 5.56 -9.51
CA GLN A 268 15.72 5.15 -9.09
C GLN A 268 15.89 5.22 -7.56
N ALA A 269 15.36 6.28 -6.94
CA ALA A 269 15.38 6.43 -5.48
C ALA A 269 14.58 5.33 -4.77
N ALA A 270 13.48 4.87 -5.36
CA ALA A 270 12.66 3.77 -4.84
C ALA A 270 13.41 2.41 -4.84
N LEU A 271 14.42 2.26 -5.70
CA LEU A 271 15.20 1.01 -5.84
C LEU A 271 16.54 1.03 -5.09
N LEU A 272 16.83 2.09 -4.33
CA LEU A 272 18.08 2.18 -3.57
C LEU A 272 18.12 1.15 -2.43
N ARG A 273 19.30 0.60 -2.21
CA ARG A 273 19.60 -0.31 -1.09
C ARG A 273 19.91 0.46 0.19
N PRO A 274 19.85 -0.19 1.37
CA PRO A 274 20.08 0.51 2.64
C PRO A 274 21.46 1.20 2.67
N SER A 275 22.52 0.51 2.25
CA SER A 275 23.88 1.07 2.19
C SER A 275 24.05 2.24 1.19
N GLU A 276 23.33 2.20 0.06
CA GLU A 276 23.34 3.28 -0.94
C GLU A 276 22.66 4.55 -0.41
N ILE A 277 21.51 4.38 0.24
CA ILE A 277 20.78 5.46 0.91
C ILE A 277 21.61 6.06 2.04
N ALA A 278 22.24 5.23 2.87
CA ALA A 278 23.03 5.69 4.01
C ALA A 278 24.23 6.56 3.58
N ALA A 279 24.78 6.31 2.39
CA ALA A 279 25.90 7.06 1.83
C ALA A 279 25.47 8.27 0.97
N LEU A 280 24.17 8.45 0.72
CA LEU A 280 23.65 9.45 -0.19
C LEU A 280 23.63 10.85 0.42
N GLU A 281 24.00 11.86 -0.37
CA GLU A 281 23.77 13.27 -0.01
C GLU A 281 22.30 13.65 -0.26
N THR A 282 21.41 13.26 0.64
CA THR A 282 19.94 13.40 0.52
C THR A 282 19.48 14.83 0.21
N ALA A 283 20.18 15.84 0.73
CA ALA A 283 19.90 17.25 0.46
C ALA A 283 20.00 17.65 -1.03
N LYS A 284 20.71 16.88 -1.86
CA LYS A 284 20.85 17.14 -3.31
C LYS A 284 19.77 16.48 -4.17
N LEU A 285 18.93 15.62 -3.58
CA LEU A 285 17.85 14.94 -4.31
C LEU A 285 16.80 15.94 -4.82
N SER A 286 16.24 15.69 -5.99
CA SER A 286 15.01 16.37 -6.43
C SER A 286 13.87 16.14 -5.45
N ALA A 287 12.87 17.04 -5.40
CA ALA A 287 11.74 16.93 -4.48
C ALA A 287 11.05 15.55 -4.50
N LYS A 288 10.79 15.00 -5.71
CA LYS A 288 10.17 13.67 -5.86
C LYS A 288 11.09 12.54 -5.40
N ALA A 289 12.36 12.56 -5.82
CA ALA A 289 13.33 11.54 -5.42
C ALA A 289 13.61 11.56 -3.92
N PHE A 290 13.52 12.73 -3.28
CA PHE A 290 13.65 12.89 -1.83
C PHE A 290 12.56 12.16 -1.07
N VAL A 291 11.29 12.29 -1.50
CA VAL A 291 10.16 11.61 -0.87
C VAL A 291 10.27 10.09 -1.07
N GLU A 292 10.63 9.61 -2.27
CA GLU A 292 10.84 8.18 -2.50
C GLU A 292 12.00 7.62 -1.66
N ALA A 293 13.14 8.32 -1.61
CA ALA A 293 14.26 7.93 -0.76
C ALA A 293 13.86 7.90 0.72
N PHE A 294 13.04 8.86 1.18
CA PHE A 294 12.55 8.89 2.55
C PHE A 294 11.70 7.66 2.90
N ARG A 295 10.79 7.24 2.00
CA ARG A 295 10.02 6.01 2.21
C ARG A 295 10.92 4.80 2.39
N ARG A 296 11.95 4.68 1.55
CA ARG A 296 12.95 3.61 1.69
C ARG A 296 13.73 3.68 3.00
N VAL A 297 14.08 4.88 3.48
CA VAL A 297 14.69 5.07 4.80
C VAL A 297 13.80 4.54 5.92
N VAL A 298 12.48 4.78 5.84
CA VAL A 298 11.49 4.28 6.81
C VAL A 298 11.35 2.76 6.73
N ASP A 299 11.20 2.20 5.53
CA ASP A 299 11.12 0.75 5.31
C ASP A 299 12.35 0.01 5.87
N PHE A 300 13.53 0.60 5.69
CA PHE A 300 14.80 0.07 6.21
C PHE A 300 15.03 0.39 7.68
N ARG A 301 14.13 1.13 8.32
CA ARG A 301 14.18 1.49 9.74
C ARG A 301 15.42 2.30 10.11
N HIS A 302 15.91 3.13 9.19
CA HIS A 302 17.05 4.02 9.41
C HIS A 302 16.60 5.34 10.08
N TRP A 303 16.12 5.24 11.32
CA TRP A 303 15.46 6.34 12.03
C TRP A 303 16.31 7.61 12.19
N ASP A 304 17.62 7.47 12.42
CA ASP A 304 18.51 8.63 12.51
C ASP A 304 18.63 9.39 11.19
N LEU A 305 18.62 8.67 10.06
CA LEU A 305 18.61 9.29 8.74
C LEU A 305 17.23 9.89 8.44
N ALA A 306 16.13 9.24 8.85
CA ALA A 306 14.79 9.82 8.72
C ALA A 306 14.68 11.16 9.47
N LEU A 307 15.16 11.21 10.71
CA LEU A 307 15.18 12.45 11.50
C LEU A 307 16.03 13.55 10.85
N ARG A 308 17.18 13.21 10.26
CA ARG A 308 17.98 14.17 9.48
C ARG A 308 17.23 14.67 8.25
N MET A 309 16.62 13.79 7.47
CA MET A 309 15.84 14.14 6.29
C MET A 309 14.63 15.01 6.63
N ILE A 310 13.93 14.75 7.74
CA ILE A 310 12.86 15.64 8.23
C ILE A 310 13.41 17.06 8.49
N GLY A 311 14.60 17.16 9.10
CA GLY A 311 15.30 18.43 9.27
C GLY A 311 15.62 19.12 7.94
N GLU A 312 16.10 18.38 6.94
CA GLU A 312 16.35 18.89 5.59
C GLU A 312 15.05 19.39 4.95
N ALA A 313 13.96 18.62 5.02
CA ALA A 313 12.66 18.96 4.45
C ALA A 313 12.13 20.30 4.95
N ARG A 314 12.31 20.62 6.24
CA ARG A 314 11.90 21.90 6.84
C ARG A 314 12.62 23.12 6.25
N THR A 315 13.81 22.92 5.69
CA THR A 315 14.61 24.00 5.08
C THR A 315 14.41 24.11 3.57
N ARG A 316 13.79 23.10 2.96
CA ARG A 316 13.59 23.03 1.52
C ARG A 316 12.37 23.83 1.09
N LYS A 317 12.56 24.69 0.08
CA LYS A 317 11.49 25.52 -0.51
C LYS A 317 10.82 24.90 -1.73
N ASP A 318 11.42 23.84 -2.27
CA ASP A 318 10.94 23.13 -3.45
C ASP A 318 9.98 21.98 -3.13
N LEU A 319 9.85 21.63 -1.84
CA LEU A 319 8.82 20.71 -1.34
C LEU A 319 7.48 21.44 -1.18
N ALA A 320 6.38 20.68 -1.30
CA ALA A 320 5.06 21.21 -1.05
C ALA A 320 4.89 21.59 0.42
N SER A 321 4.00 22.55 0.70
CA SER A 321 3.66 22.93 2.07
C SER A 321 3.15 21.72 2.85
N GLY A 322 3.65 21.51 4.06
CA GLY A 322 3.26 20.40 4.94
C GLY A 322 3.92 19.05 4.63
N THR A 323 4.80 18.96 3.62
CA THR A 323 5.55 17.73 3.34
C THR A 323 6.36 17.29 4.55
N ASP A 324 7.02 18.20 5.25
CA ASP A 324 7.80 17.87 6.46
C ASP A 324 6.96 17.18 7.55
N THR A 325 5.73 17.66 7.75
CA THR A 325 4.78 17.07 8.69
C THR A 325 4.31 15.69 8.22
N SER A 326 4.06 15.51 6.92
CA SER A 326 3.75 14.21 6.32
C SER A 326 4.89 13.21 6.55
N LEU A 327 6.15 13.62 6.36
CA LEU A 327 7.31 12.76 6.57
C LEU A 327 7.45 12.35 8.05
N VAL A 328 7.14 13.24 9.00
CA VAL A 328 7.11 12.90 10.43
C VAL A 328 6.05 11.81 10.70
N LEU A 329 4.85 11.96 10.15
CA LEU A 329 3.77 10.97 10.31
C LEU A 329 4.13 9.62 9.67
N ASP A 330 4.67 9.63 8.45
CA ASP A 330 5.10 8.41 7.75
C ASP A 330 6.17 7.65 8.56
N ALA A 331 7.19 8.36 9.06
CA ALA A 331 8.22 7.75 9.90
C ALA A 331 7.68 7.29 11.25
N LEU A 332 6.75 8.02 11.86
CA LEU A 332 6.14 7.65 13.14
C LEU A 332 5.33 6.35 13.00
N HIS A 333 4.51 6.24 11.95
CA HIS A 333 3.77 5.03 11.64
C HIS A 333 4.69 3.84 11.32
N GLY A 334 5.78 4.08 10.59
CA GLY A 334 6.82 3.07 10.38
C GLY A 334 7.47 2.62 11.70
N ALA A 335 7.70 3.55 12.63
CA ALA A 335 8.25 3.23 13.95
C ALA A 335 7.27 2.45 14.82
N TYR A 336 5.96 2.67 14.69
CA TYR A 336 4.93 1.86 15.36
C TYR A 336 4.88 0.40 14.89
N ASP A 337 5.24 0.13 13.63
CA ASP A 337 5.31 -1.22 13.06
C ASP A 337 6.64 -1.94 13.33
N ALA A 338 7.57 -1.28 14.03
CA ALA A 338 8.88 -1.80 14.37
C ALA A 338 9.09 -1.81 15.88
N PRO A 339 10.06 -2.58 16.40
CA PRO A 339 10.49 -2.47 17.80
C PRO A 339 11.33 -1.19 18.01
N ALA A 340 10.74 -0.02 17.78
CA ALA A 340 11.43 1.27 17.67
C ALA A 340 10.82 2.34 18.60
N GLY A 341 10.55 1.99 19.86
CA GLY A 341 9.88 2.87 20.82
C GLY A 341 10.57 4.23 21.02
N GLU A 342 11.90 4.25 21.15
CA GLU A 342 12.65 5.51 21.29
C GLU A 342 12.54 6.40 20.03
N ALA A 343 12.56 5.80 18.84
CA ALA A 343 12.38 6.54 17.60
C ALA A 343 10.95 7.10 17.49
N ALA A 344 9.94 6.32 17.84
CA ALA A 344 8.55 6.77 17.87
C ALA A 344 8.35 7.96 18.82
N GLU A 345 8.95 7.95 20.01
CA GLU A 345 8.88 9.09 20.93
C GLU A 345 9.55 10.35 20.38
N LYS A 346 10.74 10.21 19.75
CA LYS A 346 11.43 11.33 19.10
C LYS A 346 10.61 11.91 17.95
N LEU A 347 10.00 11.07 17.13
CA LEU A 347 9.19 11.48 15.98
C LEU A 347 7.87 12.13 16.43
N HIS A 348 7.20 11.57 17.43
CA HIS A 348 5.99 12.16 18.03
C HIS A 348 6.26 13.57 18.57
N ALA A 349 7.40 13.79 19.23
CA ALA A 349 7.80 15.11 19.73
C ALA A 349 8.05 16.16 18.64
N LEU A 350 8.18 15.76 17.37
CA LEU A 350 8.32 16.67 16.23
C LEU A 350 6.99 17.11 15.63
N LEU A 351 5.86 16.50 16.04
CA LEU A 351 4.54 16.83 15.52
C LEU A 351 4.04 18.19 16.04
N PRO A 352 3.29 18.94 15.22
CA PRO A 352 2.43 20.03 15.69
C PRO A 352 1.47 19.56 16.79
N SER A 353 1.07 20.45 17.70
CA SER A 353 0.27 20.08 18.89
C SER A 353 -1.04 19.36 18.55
N ASP A 354 -1.74 19.78 17.51
CA ASP A 354 -3.00 19.16 17.08
C ASP A 354 -2.81 17.73 16.57
N LEU A 355 -1.70 17.45 15.88
CA LEU A 355 -1.36 16.10 15.42
C LEU A 355 -0.76 15.26 16.54
N ALA A 356 0.05 15.85 17.42
CA ALA A 356 0.59 15.18 18.59
C ALA A 356 -0.54 14.67 19.50
N ASP A 357 -1.59 15.46 19.69
CA ASP A 357 -2.79 15.06 20.44
C ASP A 357 -3.52 13.88 19.78
N ARG A 358 -3.62 13.87 18.44
CA ARG A 358 -4.22 12.75 17.69
C ARG A 358 -3.42 11.45 17.80
N GLU A 359 -2.11 11.55 17.80
CA GLU A 359 -1.19 10.40 17.87
C GLU A 359 -0.88 9.96 19.31
N ALA A 360 -1.28 10.74 20.32
CA ALA A 360 -0.95 10.48 21.72
C ALA A 360 -1.41 9.08 22.17
N PHE A 361 -2.63 8.68 21.79
CA PHE A 361 -3.17 7.37 22.18
C PHE A 361 -2.45 6.20 21.51
N ALA A 362 -2.00 6.35 20.26
CA ALA A 362 -1.20 5.33 19.58
C ALA A 362 0.14 5.12 20.29
N LEU A 363 0.77 6.21 20.75
CA LEU A 363 1.99 6.14 21.56
C LEU A 363 1.75 5.49 22.94
N GLU A 364 0.58 5.69 23.56
CA GLU A 364 0.20 4.97 24.79
C GLU A 364 0.04 3.45 24.55
N CYS A 365 -0.58 3.06 23.43
CA CYS A 365 -0.68 1.65 23.05
C CYS A 365 0.72 1.03 22.88
N LEU A 366 1.66 1.75 22.25
CA LEU A 366 3.04 1.29 22.09
C LEU A 366 3.75 1.08 23.43
N ARG A 367 3.54 1.97 24.40
CA ARG A 367 4.11 1.86 25.76
C ARG A 367 3.52 0.72 26.58
N ALA A 368 2.32 0.27 26.23
CA ALA A 368 1.58 -0.79 26.90
C ALA A 368 1.55 -0.66 28.45
N PRO A 369 1.08 0.48 29.00
CA PRO A 369 1.01 0.67 30.44
C PRO A 369 0.05 -0.34 31.09
N SER A 370 0.25 -0.63 32.38
CA SER A 370 -0.56 -1.60 33.11
C SER A 370 -2.06 -1.24 33.18
N ASP A 371 -2.39 0.05 33.03
CA ASP A 371 -3.77 0.57 33.03
C ASP A 371 -4.32 0.84 31.60
N LEU A 372 -3.73 0.24 30.56
CA LEU A 372 -4.11 0.49 29.18
C LEU A 372 -5.58 0.21 28.89
N LEU A 373 -6.18 -0.83 29.49
CA LEU A 373 -7.60 -1.11 29.31
C LEU A 373 -8.49 0.03 29.82
N GLN A 374 -8.16 0.62 30.98
CA GLN A 374 -8.87 1.77 31.50
C GLN A 374 -8.64 3.04 30.66
N ARG A 375 -7.52 3.12 29.94
CA ARG A 375 -7.23 4.22 28.99
C ARG A 375 -8.05 4.05 27.70
N ILE A 376 -8.13 2.84 27.16
CA ILE A 376 -8.99 2.50 26.02
C ILE A 376 -10.45 2.89 26.33
N GLU A 377 -10.96 2.52 27.50
CA GLU A 377 -12.33 2.84 27.91
C GLU A 377 -12.58 4.35 27.98
N ARG A 378 -11.64 5.10 28.60
CA ARG A 378 -11.73 6.57 28.68
C ARG A 378 -11.71 7.22 27.29
N GLU A 379 -10.88 6.72 26.39
CA GLU A 379 -10.78 7.24 25.03
C GLU A 379 -12.05 6.95 24.22
N ALA A 380 -12.61 5.75 24.37
CA ALA A 380 -13.89 5.37 23.77
C ALA A 380 -15.05 6.23 24.29
N GLU A 381 -15.15 6.42 25.62
CA GLU A 381 -16.15 7.27 26.26
C GLU A 381 -16.03 8.73 25.78
N ALA A 382 -14.80 9.23 25.65
CA ALA A 382 -14.54 10.58 25.19
C ALA A 382 -14.88 10.77 23.71
N ALA A 383 -14.59 9.77 22.85
CA ALA A 383 -15.07 9.75 21.47
C ALA A 383 -16.60 9.82 21.43
N LEU A 384 -17.31 8.92 22.14
CA LEU A 384 -18.77 8.90 22.16
C LEU A 384 -19.41 10.23 22.63
N ARG A 385 -18.75 10.99 23.50
CA ARG A 385 -19.25 12.27 24.03
C ARG A 385 -18.98 13.48 23.14
N SER A 386 -17.89 13.47 22.36
CA SER A 386 -17.36 14.69 21.73
C SER A 386 -17.04 14.55 20.24
N ASP A 387 -17.18 13.37 19.66
CA ASP A 387 -16.79 13.04 18.30
C ASP A 387 -17.92 13.25 17.28
N ALA A 388 -18.36 14.50 17.15
CA ALA A 388 -19.46 14.85 16.25
C ALA A 388 -19.15 14.57 14.76
N ASP A 389 -17.86 14.51 14.39
CA ASP A 389 -17.39 14.25 13.02
C ASP A 389 -16.74 12.86 12.84
N GLY A 390 -16.76 12.00 13.87
CA GLY A 390 -16.27 10.62 13.83
C GLY A 390 -14.75 10.44 13.82
N ALA A 391 -13.96 11.52 13.87
CA ALA A 391 -12.51 11.46 13.73
C ALA A 391 -11.82 10.71 14.89
N ARG A 392 -12.27 10.98 16.12
CA ARG A 392 -11.62 10.47 17.35
C ARG A 392 -11.82 8.97 17.50
N GLY A 393 -13.03 8.48 17.22
CA GLY A 393 -13.34 7.05 17.20
C GLY A 393 -12.53 6.29 16.16
N MET A 394 -12.27 6.91 15.00
CA MET A 394 -11.44 6.31 13.94
C MET A 394 -9.96 6.24 14.32
N LEU A 395 -9.42 7.24 15.01
CA LEU A 395 -8.05 7.22 15.54
C LEU A 395 -7.88 6.11 16.60
N LEU A 396 -8.83 6.02 17.54
CA LEU A 396 -8.89 4.91 18.51
C LEU A 396 -8.93 3.55 17.79
N ALA A 397 -9.81 3.41 16.80
CA ALA A 397 -9.94 2.19 16.01
C ALA A 397 -8.64 1.82 15.29
N SER A 398 -7.98 2.79 14.64
CA SER A 398 -6.71 2.60 13.92
C SER A 398 -5.60 2.10 14.86
N ALA A 399 -5.46 2.74 16.03
CA ALA A 399 -4.51 2.28 17.05
C ALA A 399 -4.83 0.85 17.53
N LEU A 400 -6.09 0.57 17.86
CA LEU A 400 -6.49 -0.77 18.31
C LEU A 400 -6.29 -1.82 17.21
N LEU A 401 -6.55 -1.52 15.94
CA LEU A 401 -6.28 -2.44 14.84
C LEU A 401 -4.80 -2.83 14.79
N ARG A 402 -3.90 -1.90 15.10
CA ARG A 402 -2.45 -2.15 15.08
C ARG A 402 -2.00 -3.10 16.19
N TRP A 403 -2.35 -2.85 17.45
CA TRP A 403 -1.82 -3.63 18.58
C TRP A 403 -2.79 -4.69 19.14
N TYR A 404 -4.10 -4.52 18.94
CA TYR A 404 -5.15 -5.39 19.45
C TYR A 404 -6.14 -5.76 18.34
N PRO A 405 -5.70 -6.44 17.27
CA PRO A 405 -6.44 -6.54 16.01
C PRO A 405 -7.87 -7.08 16.17
N ALA A 406 -8.11 -8.03 17.08
CA ALA A 406 -9.44 -8.57 17.31
C ALA A 406 -10.41 -7.51 17.86
N LEU A 407 -10.01 -6.79 18.91
CA LEU A 407 -10.80 -5.70 19.49
C LEU A 407 -10.91 -4.53 18.49
N GLY A 408 -9.80 -4.20 17.84
CA GLY A 408 -9.72 -3.15 16.82
C GLY A 408 -10.71 -3.36 15.68
N ILE A 409 -10.90 -4.59 15.19
CA ILE A 409 -11.90 -4.88 14.15
C ILE A 409 -13.32 -4.51 14.60
N TYR A 410 -13.71 -4.86 15.83
CA TYR A 410 -15.04 -4.52 16.35
C TYR A 410 -15.22 -3.01 16.53
N VAL A 411 -14.21 -2.33 17.09
CA VAL A 411 -14.25 -0.88 17.27
C VAL A 411 -14.27 -0.15 15.93
N ALA A 412 -13.42 -0.55 14.99
CA ALA A 412 -13.32 0.05 13.67
C ALA A 412 -14.62 -0.03 12.87
N ARG A 413 -15.34 -1.16 12.92
CA ARG A 413 -16.66 -1.30 12.29
C ARG A 413 -17.68 -0.30 12.84
N GLY A 414 -17.62 -0.01 14.13
CA GLY A 414 -18.48 0.99 14.77
C GLY A 414 -18.04 2.44 14.52
N ALA A 415 -16.78 2.65 14.14
CA ALA A 415 -16.20 3.96 13.89
C ALA A 415 -16.30 4.43 12.42
N LEU A 416 -16.79 3.58 11.50
CA LEU A 416 -17.03 3.96 10.11
C LEU A 416 -18.04 5.11 10.04
N HIS A 417 -17.74 6.14 9.24
CA HIS A 417 -18.50 7.39 9.26
C HIS A 417 -18.77 7.92 7.84
N GLU A 418 -20.04 8.19 7.51
CA GLU A 418 -20.46 8.61 6.15
C GLU A 418 -19.80 9.93 5.72
N GLY A 419 -19.64 10.87 6.66
CA GLY A 419 -19.01 12.17 6.41
C GLY A 419 -17.48 12.11 6.24
N ARG A 420 -16.86 10.92 6.40
CA ARG A 420 -15.41 10.70 6.31
C ARG A 420 -15.10 9.51 5.40
N ALA A 421 -15.51 9.65 4.13
CA ALA A 421 -15.42 8.56 3.17
C ALA A 421 -13.99 8.04 2.95
N LEU A 422 -13.01 8.94 2.82
CA LEU A 422 -11.61 8.60 2.62
C LEU A 422 -11.00 7.91 3.84
N ASP A 423 -11.21 8.46 5.04
CA ASP A 423 -10.71 7.86 6.27
C ASP A 423 -11.34 6.49 6.52
N SER A 424 -12.63 6.34 6.22
CA SER A 424 -13.35 5.08 6.43
C SER A 424 -12.87 4.01 5.47
N ARG A 425 -12.54 4.39 4.23
CA ARG A 425 -11.88 3.52 3.26
C ARG A 425 -10.51 3.06 3.76
N ALA A 426 -9.68 3.97 4.25
CA ALA A 426 -8.37 3.63 4.83
C ALA A 426 -8.51 2.71 6.06
N LEU A 427 -9.54 2.94 6.90
CA LEU A 427 -9.83 2.10 8.06
C LEU A 427 -10.28 0.68 7.64
N LEU A 428 -11.06 0.55 6.56
CA LEU A 428 -11.45 -0.74 6.00
C LEU A 428 -10.26 -1.52 5.44
N GLU A 429 -9.30 -0.86 4.80
CA GLU A 429 -8.04 -1.49 4.38
C GLU A 429 -7.23 -1.98 5.59
N THR A 430 -7.17 -1.17 6.65
CA THR A 430 -6.51 -1.56 7.91
C THR A 430 -7.21 -2.73 8.61
N ILE A 431 -8.55 -2.84 8.49
CA ILE A 431 -9.31 -4.02 8.92
C ILE A 431 -8.86 -5.27 8.15
N GLU A 432 -8.66 -5.20 6.83
CA GLU A 432 -8.18 -6.35 6.05
C GLU A 432 -6.81 -6.85 6.58
N ASP A 433 -5.90 -5.93 6.91
CA ASP A 433 -4.59 -6.27 7.45
C ASP A 433 -4.64 -6.83 8.88
N ALA A 434 -5.56 -6.34 9.71
CA ALA A 434 -5.83 -6.92 11.03
C ALA A 434 -6.42 -8.32 10.94
N ARG A 435 -7.31 -8.57 9.95
CA ARG A 435 -7.91 -9.88 9.70
C ARG A 435 -6.86 -10.90 9.26
N ASP A 436 -5.94 -10.51 8.39
CA ASP A 436 -4.86 -11.39 7.96
C ASP A 436 -3.99 -11.81 9.12
N ARG A 437 -3.65 -10.90 10.04
CA ARG A 437 -2.90 -11.22 11.26
C ARG A 437 -3.62 -12.20 12.20
N LEU A 438 -4.95 -12.27 12.11
CA LEU A 438 -5.78 -13.23 12.83
C LEU A 438 -6.11 -14.48 11.99
N LEU A 439 -5.60 -14.58 10.76
CA LEU A 439 -5.92 -15.64 9.79
C LEU A 439 -7.43 -15.82 9.56
N LEU A 440 -8.19 -14.72 9.65
CA LEU A 440 -9.61 -14.72 9.31
C LEU A 440 -9.78 -14.76 7.78
N SER A 441 -10.94 -15.23 7.30
CA SER A 441 -11.22 -15.28 5.86
C SER A 441 -11.16 -13.87 5.23
N PRO A 442 -10.55 -13.69 4.05
CA PRO A 442 -10.47 -12.38 3.41
C PRO A 442 -11.78 -11.95 2.71
N PHE A 443 -12.81 -12.81 2.64
CA PHE A 443 -14.01 -12.61 1.81
C PHE A 443 -15.23 -12.03 2.57
N GLU A 444 -15.02 -11.16 3.55
CA GLU A 444 -16.13 -10.60 4.32
C GLU A 444 -16.88 -9.48 3.58
N ALA A 445 -18.17 -9.32 3.87
CA ALA A 445 -19.06 -8.37 3.20
C ALA A 445 -19.02 -6.93 3.75
N TRP A 446 -18.07 -6.59 4.64
CA TRP A 446 -18.08 -5.27 5.30
C TRP A 446 -17.88 -4.10 4.36
N TRP A 447 -17.13 -4.31 3.28
CA TRP A 447 -17.07 -3.35 2.20
C TRP A 447 -18.45 -3.08 1.60
N ASP A 448 -19.27 -4.12 1.37
CA ASP A 448 -20.61 -3.94 0.82
C ASP A 448 -21.58 -3.29 1.81
N VAL A 449 -21.43 -3.61 3.11
CA VAL A 449 -22.19 -2.97 4.20
C VAL A 449 -21.86 -1.48 4.25
N TYR A 450 -20.57 -1.13 4.21
CA TYR A 450 -20.12 0.26 4.21
C TYR A 450 -20.52 0.98 2.93
N ASP A 451 -20.27 0.40 1.75
CA ASP A 451 -20.70 1.01 0.49
C ASP A 451 -22.21 1.28 0.54
N GLY A 452 -23.01 0.31 1.02
CA GLY A 452 -24.47 0.46 1.13
C GLY A 452 -24.89 1.56 2.11
N PHE A 453 -24.11 1.80 3.16
CA PHE A 453 -24.30 2.89 4.12
C PHE A 453 -24.01 4.25 3.47
N VAL A 454 -22.87 4.40 2.79
CA VAL A 454 -22.46 5.65 2.11
C VAL A 454 -23.40 6.02 0.97
N ASP A 455 -23.79 5.06 0.13
CA ASP A 455 -24.68 5.37 -1.00
C ASP A 455 -26.12 5.67 -0.57
N ASN A 456 -26.53 5.27 0.64
CA ASN A 456 -27.83 5.68 1.21
C ASN A 456 -27.81 7.13 1.73
N GLY A 457 -26.64 7.70 2.02
CA GLY A 457 -26.46 9.09 2.46
C GLY A 457 -26.25 10.10 1.32
N GLU A 458 -26.02 9.63 0.09
CA GLU A 458 -25.80 10.48 -1.08
C GLU A 458 -27.11 10.80 -1.82
N ASP A 459 -27.86 11.77 -1.30
CA ASP A 459 -28.87 12.49 -2.08
C ASP A 459 -28.19 13.37 -3.16
N ARG A 460 -27.60 12.73 -4.18
CA ARG A 460 -26.84 13.37 -5.27
C ARG A 460 -27.78 13.85 -6.38
N ARG A 461 -28.37 15.04 -6.20
CA ARG A 461 -28.81 15.87 -7.33
C ARG A 461 -27.67 16.80 -7.74
N GLY A 462 -26.86 16.38 -8.71
CA GLY A 462 -26.10 17.36 -9.50
C GLY A 462 -24.82 17.02 -10.28
N GLN A 463 -24.62 15.83 -10.88
CA GLN A 463 -23.59 15.67 -11.94
C GLN A 463 -23.88 14.48 -12.88
N LYS A 464 -24.97 14.60 -13.65
CA LYS A 464 -25.69 13.52 -14.34
C LYS A 464 -24.96 12.67 -15.41
N LYS A 465 -23.64 12.78 -15.64
CA LYS A 465 -22.95 11.94 -16.64
C LYS A 465 -21.70 11.21 -16.14
N ASP A 466 -20.93 11.84 -15.26
CA ASP A 466 -19.83 11.15 -14.56
C ASP A 466 -20.32 10.37 -13.34
N ASP A 467 -21.38 10.85 -12.66
CA ASP A 467 -22.05 10.13 -11.56
C ASP A 467 -22.61 8.79 -12.04
N ALA A 468 -23.26 8.73 -13.20
CA ALA A 468 -23.87 7.49 -13.69
C ALA A 468 -22.83 6.41 -14.03
N LYS A 469 -21.65 6.82 -14.50
CA LYS A 469 -20.53 5.88 -14.73
C LYS A 469 -19.87 5.48 -13.42
N ARG A 470 -19.69 6.40 -12.48
CA ARG A 470 -19.14 6.13 -11.15
C ARG A 470 -20.04 5.19 -10.35
N GLU A 471 -21.34 5.47 -10.32
CA GLU A 471 -22.34 4.59 -9.69
C GLU A 471 -22.41 3.23 -10.38
N LYS A 472 -22.29 3.20 -11.72
CA LYS A 472 -22.15 1.93 -12.43
C LYS A 472 -20.89 1.16 -12.01
N LEU A 473 -19.73 1.83 -11.88
CA LEU A 473 -18.48 1.18 -11.44
C LEU A 473 -18.57 0.68 -10.00
N LYS A 474 -19.20 1.45 -9.09
CA LYS A 474 -19.49 1.02 -7.70
C LYS A 474 -20.44 -0.18 -7.67
N GLU A 475 -21.52 -0.14 -8.46
CA GLU A 475 -22.49 -1.23 -8.54
C GLU A 475 -21.88 -2.49 -9.19
N ASP A 476 -21.04 -2.33 -10.21
CA ASP A 476 -20.24 -3.41 -10.80
C ASP A 476 -19.26 -3.97 -9.75
N LEU A 477 -18.62 -3.11 -8.93
CA LEU A 477 -17.73 -3.53 -7.85
C LEU A 477 -18.48 -4.32 -6.77
N ARG A 478 -19.66 -3.87 -6.35
CA ARG A 478 -20.54 -4.60 -5.42
C ARG A 478 -20.99 -5.93 -5.97
N ARG A 479 -21.41 -5.97 -7.24
CA ARG A 479 -21.80 -7.21 -7.92
C ARG A 479 -20.62 -8.19 -8.01
N ALA A 480 -19.43 -7.70 -8.33
CA ALA A 480 -18.20 -8.49 -8.36
C ALA A 480 -17.83 -9.02 -6.96
N ARG A 481 -17.94 -8.19 -5.92
CA ARG A 481 -17.74 -8.59 -4.50
C ARG A 481 -18.74 -9.66 -4.09
N ALA A 482 -20.03 -9.46 -4.33
CA ALA A 482 -21.09 -10.41 -4.00
C ALA A 482 -20.95 -11.74 -4.76
N ALA A 483 -20.62 -11.68 -6.05
CA ALA A 483 -20.33 -12.86 -6.86
C ALA A 483 -19.15 -13.64 -6.29
N SER A 484 -18.04 -12.95 -5.98
CA SER A 484 -16.87 -13.62 -5.39
C SER A 484 -17.12 -14.18 -3.99
N ARG A 485 -17.95 -13.56 -3.16
CA ARG A 485 -18.39 -14.18 -1.90
C ARG A 485 -19.16 -15.46 -2.15
N LYS A 486 -20.14 -15.42 -3.06
CA LYS A 486 -20.92 -16.61 -3.42
C LYS A 486 -20.00 -17.72 -3.93
N THR A 487 -19.10 -17.39 -4.85
CA THR A 487 -18.11 -18.34 -5.38
C THR A 487 -17.16 -18.85 -4.29
N ALA A 488 -16.70 -18.01 -3.36
CA ALA A 488 -15.84 -18.41 -2.24
C ALA A 488 -16.57 -19.35 -1.29
N THR A 489 -17.85 -19.07 -0.95
CA THR A 489 -18.66 -19.98 -0.12
C THR A 489 -18.93 -21.32 -0.80
N GLU A 490 -19.13 -21.34 -2.12
CA GLU A 490 -19.23 -22.58 -2.88
C GLU A 490 -17.89 -23.32 -2.90
N MET A 491 -16.78 -22.60 -3.11
CA MET A 491 -15.44 -23.16 -3.06
C MET A 491 -15.13 -23.79 -1.71
N GLU A 492 -15.47 -23.13 -0.60
CA GLU A 492 -15.29 -23.66 0.76
C GLU A 492 -16.07 -24.97 0.96
N LYS A 493 -17.33 -25.02 0.49
CA LYS A 493 -18.14 -26.26 0.53
C LYS A 493 -17.49 -27.38 -0.28
N LEU A 494 -17.00 -27.07 -1.49
CA LEU A 494 -16.33 -28.06 -2.34
C LEU A 494 -15.01 -28.53 -1.72
N GLN A 495 -14.24 -27.63 -1.11
CA GLN A 495 -12.99 -27.95 -0.40
C GLN A 495 -13.23 -28.86 0.79
N ARG A 496 -14.28 -28.57 1.59
CA ARG A 496 -14.70 -29.44 2.70
C ARG A 496 -15.07 -30.83 2.20
N ARG A 497 -15.82 -30.92 1.09
CA ARG A 497 -16.17 -32.20 0.45
C ARG A 497 -14.94 -32.95 -0.06
N VAL A 498 -13.98 -32.26 -0.67
CA VAL A 498 -12.72 -32.88 -1.10
C VAL A 498 -11.92 -33.40 0.10
N ALA A 499 -11.89 -32.68 1.21
CA ALA A 499 -11.23 -33.12 2.44
C ALA A 499 -11.90 -34.39 3.02
N GLU A 500 -13.24 -34.44 3.06
CA GLU A 500 -14.01 -35.64 3.44
C GLU A 500 -13.70 -36.84 2.53
N LEU A 501 -13.60 -36.60 1.21
CA LEU A 501 -13.25 -37.64 0.25
C LEU A 501 -11.79 -38.10 0.39
N ASP A 502 -10.86 -37.19 0.67
CA ASP A 502 -9.46 -37.52 0.95
C ASP A 502 -9.33 -38.38 2.22
N GLU A 503 -10.07 -38.06 3.28
CA GLU A 503 -10.14 -38.87 4.52
C GLU A 503 -10.77 -40.25 4.25
N SER A 504 -11.86 -40.29 3.48
CA SER A 504 -12.53 -41.53 3.10
C SER A 504 -11.63 -42.44 2.25
N LEU A 505 -10.90 -41.87 1.28
CA LEU A 505 -9.94 -42.60 0.45
C LEU A 505 -8.70 -43.05 1.24
N ALA A 506 -8.22 -42.25 2.20
CA ALA A 506 -7.11 -42.64 3.07
C ALA A 506 -7.50 -43.80 4.00
N SER A 507 -8.73 -43.81 4.52
CA SER A 507 -9.25 -44.90 5.37
C SER A 507 -9.43 -46.23 4.61
N ALA A 508 -9.64 -46.18 3.29
CA ALA A 508 -9.82 -47.34 2.43
C ALA A 508 -8.49 -48.05 2.06
N VAL A 509 -7.33 -47.45 2.33
CA VAL A 509 -5.99 -47.96 1.93
C VAL A 509 -5.26 -48.70 3.07
N ALA A 510 -5.85 -48.82 4.26
CA ALA A 510 -5.28 -49.63 5.36
C ALA A 510 -5.30 -51.14 5.01
N PRO A 511 -4.22 -51.92 5.28
CA PRO A 511 -4.06 -53.24 4.69
C PRO A 511 -4.94 -54.31 5.37
N PRO A 512 -5.76 -55.10 4.64
CA PRO A 512 -6.18 -56.39 5.10
C PRO A 512 -5.14 -57.45 4.71
N HIS A 513 -4.86 -58.36 5.65
CA HIS A 513 -4.09 -59.57 5.37
C HIS A 513 -4.77 -60.42 4.29
N ARG A 514 -3.97 -60.81 3.28
CA ARG A 514 -4.14 -61.95 2.35
C ARG A 514 -5.45 -61.96 1.51
N ALA A 515 -5.36 -61.31 0.35
CA ALA A 515 -6.43 -61.21 -0.65
C ALA A 515 -6.82 -62.52 -1.35
N THR A 516 -8.13 -62.71 -1.58
CA THR A 516 -8.70 -63.77 -2.45
C THR A 516 -9.41 -63.15 -3.67
N LYS A 517 -9.69 -63.98 -4.70
CA LYS A 517 -10.30 -63.60 -6.00
C LYS A 517 -11.64 -62.82 -5.94
N SER A 518 -12.23 -62.63 -4.76
CA SER A 518 -13.46 -61.86 -4.56
C SER A 518 -13.24 -60.34 -4.43
N GLU A 519 -12.02 -59.84 -4.51
CA GLU A 519 -11.70 -58.42 -4.29
C GLU A 519 -11.77 -57.53 -5.55
N VAL A 520 -11.95 -58.11 -6.73
CA VAL A 520 -12.11 -57.35 -7.99
C VAL A 520 -13.42 -56.55 -8.00
N GLN A 521 -14.42 -56.91 -7.19
CA GLN A 521 -15.68 -56.17 -7.05
C GLN A 521 -15.64 -55.07 -5.97
N ALA A 522 -14.61 -55.02 -5.12
CA ALA A 522 -14.45 -53.98 -4.09
C ALA A 522 -13.69 -52.73 -4.58
N ALA A 523 -13.06 -52.78 -5.76
CA ALA A 523 -12.32 -51.67 -6.36
C ALA A 523 -13.21 -50.56 -6.97
N ALA A 524 -14.47 -50.85 -7.29
CA ALA A 524 -15.41 -49.92 -7.92
C ALA A 524 -15.75 -48.67 -7.07
N PRO A 525 -16.13 -48.79 -5.77
CA PRO A 525 -16.45 -47.62 -4.95
C PRO A 525 -15.24 -46.70 -4.71
N SER A 526 -14.02 -47.22 -4.66
CA SER A 526 -12.81 -46.39 -4.54
C SER A 526 -12.48 -45.62 -5.83
N ALA A 527 -12.82 -46.17 -7.00
CA ALA A 527 -12.62 -45.50 -8.28
C ALA A 527 -13.61 -44.35 -8.49
N GLU A 528 -14.88 -44.54 -8.13
CA GLU A 528 -15.92 -43.51 -8.18
C GLU A 528 -15.62 -42.34 -7.24
N LEU A 529 -15.21 -42.61 -5.99
CA LEU A 529 -14.80 -41.56 -5.05
C LEU A 529 -13.56 -40.79 -5.53
N ALA A 530 -12.61 -41.48 -6.18
CA ALA A 530 -11.44 -40.84 -6.78
C ALA A 530 -11.80 -39.97 -8.01
N GLU A 531 -12.80 -40.38 -8.79
CA GLU A 531 -13.32 -39.60 -9.91
C GLU A 531 -14.14 -38.39 -9.44
N GLU A 532 -15.01 -38.55 -8.44
CA GLU A 532 -15.72 -37.45 -7.78
C GLU A 532 -14.72 -36.42 -7.23
N ARG A 533 -13.68 -36.88 -6.53
CA ARG A 533 -12.60 -36.03 -6.04
C ARG A 533 -11.90 -35.26 -7.17
N ARG A 534 -11.56 -35.93 -8.28
CA ARG A 534 -10.95 -35.26 -9.45
C ARG A 534 -11.88 -34.20 -10.03
N ARG A 535 -13.16 -34.52 -10.21
CA ARG A 535 -14.18 -33.58 -10.72
C ARG A 535 -14.34 -32.36 -9.81
N LEU A 536 -14.40 -32.57 -8.50
CA LEU A 536 -14.51 -31.49 -7.51
C LEU A 536 -13.25 -30.62 -7.49
N LYS A 537 -12.05 -31.20 -7.60
CA LYS A 537 -10.81 -30.43 -7.75
C LYS A 537 -10.80 -29.56 -9.01
N THR A 538 -11.20 -30.11 -10.15
CA THR A 538 -11.37 -29.33 -11.39
C THR A 538 -12.38 -28.18 -11.21
N LYS A 539 -13.47 -28.43 -10.48
CA LYS A 539 -14.46 -27.39 -10.18
C LYS A 539 -13.90 -26.32 -9.25
N ILE A 540 -13.14 -26.70 -8.22
CA ILE A 540 -12.45 -25.75 -7.34
C ILE A 540 -11.46 -24.91 -8.15
N ASP A 541 -10.67 -25.51 -9.04
CA ASP A 541 -9.75 -24.77 -9.92
C ASP A 541 -10.49 -23.75 -10.81
N GLU A 542 -11.66 -24.13 -11.33
CA GLU A 542 -12.52 -23.24 -12.11
C GLU A 542 -13.08 -22.10 -11.25
N LEU A 543 -13.55 -22.39 -10.03
CA LEU A 543 -14.05 -21.38 -9.11
C LEU A 543 -12.93 -20.44 -8.64
N GLN A 544 -11.73 -20.96 -8.39
CA GLN A 544 -10.55 -20.15 -8.09
C GLN A 544 -10.20 -19.22 -9.24
N ARG A 545 -10.30 -19.69 -10.51
CA ARG A 545 -10.13 -18.84 -11.68
C ARG A 545 -11.18 -17.72 -11.72
N ILE A 546 -12.44 -18.05 -11.45
CA ILE A 546 -13.54 -17.06 -11.39
C ILE A 546 -13.31 -16.03 -10.27
N ILE A 547 -12.89 -16.48 -9.07
CA ILE A 547 -12.56 -15.57 -7.98
C ILE A 547 -11.39 -14.67 -8.37
N GLY A 548 -10.37 -15.22 -9.02
CA GLY A 548 -9.22 -14.45 -9.49
C GLY A 548 -9.56 -13.41 -10.52
N GLU A 549 -10.30 -13.78 -11.56
CA GLU A 549 -10.82 -12.86 -12.56
C GLU A 549 -11.67 -11.76 -11.89
N GLY A 550 -12.51 -12.14 -10.92
CA GLY A 550 -13.27 -11.20 -10.11
C GLY A 550 -12.40 -10.31 -9.21
N GLN A 551 -11.27 -10.77 -8.68
CA GLN A 551 -10.32 -9.95 -7.91
C GLN A 551 -9.62 -8.92 -8.79
N GLU A 552 -9.22 -9.32 -10.00
CA GLU A 552 -8.60 -8.43 -10.98
C GLU A 552 -9.61 -7.36 -11.44
N GLU A 553 -10.84 -7.77 -11.72
CA GLU A 553 -11.95 -6.86 -11.99
C GLU A 553 -12.21 -5.91 -10.81
N ARG A 554 -12.24 -6.40 -9.57
CA ARG A 554 -12.39 -5.53 -8.38
C ARG A 554 -11.24 -4.54 -8.21
N ARG A 555 -9.99 -4.98 -8.41
CA ARG A 555 -8.82 -4.11 -8.32
C ARG A 555 -8.87 -3.03 -9.39
N GLU A 556 -9.21 -3.41 -10.61
CA GLU A 556 -9.35 -2.50 -11.73
C GLU A 556 -10.51 -1.51 -11.51
N LEU A 557 -11.65 -1.97 -10.99
CA LEU A 557 -12.78 -1.10 -10.63
C LEU A 557 -12.42 -0.16 -9.47
N ARG A 558 -11.74 -0.65 -8.41
CA ARG A 558 -11.24 0.18 -7.30
C ARG A 558 -10.26 1.25 -7.77
N ARG A 559 -9.40 0.90 -8.74
CA ARG A 559 -8.45 1.81 -9.38
C ARG A 559 -9.18 2.86 -10.21
N GLN A 560 -10.11 2.47 -11.07
CA GLN A 560 -10.90 3.41 -11.86
C GLN A 560 -11.73 4.37 -10.99
N ILE A 561 -12.17 3.91 -9.82
CA ILE A 561 -12.84 4.76 -8.82
C ILE A 561 -11.81 5.71 -8.18
N ALA A 562 -10.69 5.20 -7.69
CA ALA A 562 -9.65 6.00 -7.05
C ALA A 562 -9.01 7.04 -7.99
N ASP A 563 -8.60 6.65 -9.19
CA ASP A 563 -8.01 7.53 -10.21
C ASP A 563 -8.99 8.70 -10.51
N ARG A 564 -10.30 8.41 -10.58
CA ARG A 564 -11.33 9.44 -10.79
C ARG A 564 -11.55 10.33 -9.56
N GLU A 565 -11.53 9.75 -8.36
CA GLU A 565 -11.63 10.50 -7.10
C GLU A 565 -10.41 11.42 -6.90
N GLU A 566 -9.21 10.95 -7.27
CA GLU A 566 -7.97 11.74 -7.25
C GLU A 566 -7.96 12.82 -8.33
N ASP A 567 -8.41 12.53 -9.55
CA ASP A 567 -8.57 13.53 -10.62
C ASP A 567 -9.58 14.64 -10.22
N GLU A 568 -10.67 14.27 -9.53
CA GLU A 568 -11.66 15.22 -8.99
C GLU A 568 -11.08 16.05 -7.82
N ALA A 569 -10.32 15.43 -6.91
CA ALA A 569 -9.64 16.11 -5.80
C ALA A 569 -8.49 17.03 -6.26
N ALA A 570 -7.74 16.62 -7.28
CA ALA A 570 -6.71 17.43 -7.94
C ALA A 570 -7.33 18.59 -8.75
N GLY A 571 -8.50 18.38 -9.35
CA GLY A 571 -9.30 19.43 -9.99
C GLY A 571 -9.83 20.49 -9.00
N ALA A 572 -10.09 20.11 -7.75
CA ALA A 572 -10.55 21.02 -6.70
C ALA A 572 -9.44 21.90 -6.09
N THR A 573 -8.15 21.57 -6.31
CA THR A 573 -7.00 22.26 -5.71
C THR A 573 -6.16 23.10 -6.68
N ALA A 574 -6.48 23.12 -7.98
CA ALA A 574 -5.83 24.00 -8.95
C ALA A 574 -6.51 25.39 -8.99
N PRO A 575 -5.77 26.52 -9.06
CA PRO A 575 -6.38 27.82 -9.30
C PRO A 575 -7.03 27.79 -10.69
N ALA A 576 -8.33 28.08 -10.73
CA ALA A 576 -9.16 27.97 -11.91
C ALA A 576 -8.51 28.67 -13.12
N LYS A 577 -8.08 27.89 -14.12
CA LYS A 577 -7.86 28.41 -15.47
C LYS A 577 -9.21 28.76 -16.07
N PRO A 578 -9.33 29.87 -16.82
CA PRO A 578 -10.60 30.31 -17.36
C PRO A 578 -11.08 29.27 -18.37
N SER A 579 -12.14 28.54 -18.01
CA SER A 579 -12.84 27.66 -18.93
C SER A 579 -13.47 28.49 -20.04
N LYS A 580 -13.42 27.95 -21.26
CA LYS A 580 -14.15 28.48 -22.41
C LYS A 580 -15.59 28.71 -22.02
N GLN A 581 -16.10 29.87 -22.44
CA GLN A 581 -17.48 30.30 -22.31
C GLN A 581 -18.42 29.23 -22.88
N ASP A 582 -19.01 28.44 -22.00
CA ASP A 582 -20.38 27.99 -22.22
C ASP A 582 -21.28 29.17 -21.87
N GLU A 583 -22.18 29.53 -22.78
CA GLU A 583 -23.12 30.62 -22.62
C GLU A 583 -23.89 30.49 -21.28
N PRO A 584 -23.91 31.52 -20.43
CA PRO A 584 -24.74 31.50 -19.24
C PRO A 584 -26.22 31.51 -19.66
N ASP A 585 -27.00 30.54 -19.17
CA ASP A 585 -28.48 30.60 -19.15
C ASP A 585 -28.84 31.82 -18.28
N THR A 586 -29.03 32.96 -18.92
CA THR A 586 -29.32 34.26 -18.29
C THR A 586 -30.62 34.14 -17.50
N ASP A 587 -30.55 34.30 -16.17
CA ASP A 587 -31.74 34.51 -15.34
C ASP A 587 -32.53 35.70 -15.95
N PRO A 588 -33.86 35.60 -16.15
CA PRO A 588 -34.66 36.68 -16.75
C PRO A 588 -34.51 38.00 -15.97
N GLU A 589 -34.58 39.13 -16.68
CA GLU A 589 -34.28 40.47 -16.17
C GLU A 589 -35.26 40.87 -15.04
N GLY A 590 -34.87 40.60 -13.78
CA GLY A 590 -35.70 40.97 -12.62
C GLY A 590 -35.09 40.70 -11.25
N VAL A 591 -33.83 40.26 -11.18
CA VAL A 591 -33.19 39.81 -9.94
C VAL A 591 -31.72 40.26 -9.91
N HIS A 592 -31.31 41.00 -8.88
CA HIS A 592 -29.90 41.30 -8.61
C HIS A 592 -29.35 40.34 -7.55
N ASP A 593 -28.04 40.10 -7.54
CA ASP A 593 -27.37 39.47 -6.40
C ASP A 593 -27.53 40.40 -5.20
N ALA A 594 -28.43 40.01 -4.29
CA ALA A 594 -28.65 40.74 -3.07
C ALA A 594 -27.43 40.58 -2.17
N ALA A 595 -26.98 41.67 -1.55
CA ALA A 595 -26.10 41.61 -0.40
C ALA A 595 -26.65 40.57 0.59
N SER A 596 -25.77 39.68 1.07
CA SER A 596 -26.05 38.51 1.91
C SER A 596 -27.34 38.64 2.71
N VAL A 597 -28.38 37.92 2.30
CA VAL A 597 -29.60 37.78 3.11
C VAL A 597 -29.19 37.05 4.39
N ASP A 598 -29.26 37.73 5.53
CA ASP A 598 -28.86 37.16 6.82
C ASP A 598 -29.67 35.88 7.11
N LEU A 599 -28.96 34.82 7.47
CA LEU A 599 -29.59 33.55 7.84
C LEU A 599 -30.49 33.77 9.07
N PRO A 600 -31.77 33.37 9.04
CA PRO A 600 -32.61 33.44 10.23
C PRO A 600 -32.05 32.53 11.32
N ARG A 601 -31.79 33.09 12.52
CA ARG A 601 -31.23 32.36 13.68
C ARG A 601 -32.22 31.40 14.36
N ALA A 602 -33.40 31.17 13.78
CA ALA A 602 -34.46 30.37 14.37
C ALA A 602 -35.35 29.71 13.30
N ILE A 603 -36.01 28.61 13.67
CA ILE A 603 -36.99 27.91 12.82
C ILE A 603 -38.17 28.85 12.51
N LEU A 604 -38.56 28.90 11.23
CA LEU A 604 -39.72 29.62 10.71
C LEU A 604 -40.90 28.67 10.47
N VAL A 605 -42.13 29.17 10.61
CA VAL A 605 -43.34 28.41 10.28
C VAL A 605 -43.80 28.78 8.86
N PRO A 606 -43.84 27.84 7.90
CA PRO A 606 -44.28 28.16 6.55
C PRO A 606 -45.80 28.39 6.50
N ARG A 607 -46.21 29.51 5.91
CA ARG A 607 -47.62 29.83 5.60
C ARG A 607 -47.74 30.03 4.10
N PHE A 608 -48.80 29.48 3.50
CA PHE A 608 -49.03 29.60 2.06
C PHE A 608 -50.22 30.52 1.82
N SER A 609 -50.08 31.45 0.87
CA SER A 609 -51.22 32.17 0.33
C SER A 609 -52.15 31.22 -0.43
N ASP A 610 -53.43 31.57 -0.58
CA ASP A 610 -54.38 30.78 -1.38
C ASP A 610 -53.87 30.50 -2.81
N ARG A 611 -53.12 31.45 -3.39
CA ARG A 611 -52.50 31.29 -4.72
C ARG A 611 -51.33 30.33 -4.69
N ALA A 612 -50.47 30.41 -3.68
CA ALA A 612 -49.35 29.50 -3.53
C ALA A 612 -49.83 28.07 -3.27
N SER A 613 -50.82 27.89 -2.38
CA SER A 613 -51.44 26.60 -2.12
C SER A 613 -52.04 26.01 -3.40
N LYS A 614 -52.82 26.79 -4.15
CA LYS A 614 -53.40 26.34 -5.42
C LYS A 614 -52.32 25.96 -6.44
N ALA A 615 -51.30 26.80 -6.61
CA ALA A 615 -50.20 26.53 -7.53
C ALA A 615 -49.46 25.23 -7.17
N VAL A 616 -49.16 25.00 -5.89
CA VAL A 616 -48.51 23.75 -5.44
C VAL A 616 -49.38 22.53 -5.71
N THR A 617 -50.70 22.62 -5.49
CA THR A 617 -51.62 21.49 -5.73
C THR A 617 -51.86 21.18 -7.20
N GLU A 618 -51.62 22.14 -8.10
CA GLU A 618 -51.78 21.96 -9.55
C GLU A 618 -50.49 21.48 -10.24
N LEU A 619 -49.35 21.46 -9.53
CA LEU A 619 -48.08 20.95 -10.04
C LEU A 619 -48.07 19.42 -10.15
N ALA A 620 -47.24 18.91 -11.07
CA ALA A 620 -46.86 17.50 -11.08
C ALA A 620 -46.16 17.12 -9.76
N ALA A 621 -46.31 15.86 -9.33
CA ALA A 621 -45.89 15.41 -8.00
C ALA A 621 -44.40 15.67 -7.71
N ASP A 622 -43.53 15.52 -8.71
CA ASP A 622 -42.10 15.79 -8.66
C ASP A 622 -41.77 17.28 -8.49
N ALA A 623 -42.53 18.15 -9.16
CA ALA A 623 -42.40 19.60 -9.02
C ALA A 623 -42.95 20.11 -7.69
N ALA A 624 -44.08 19.57 -7.23
CA ALA A 624 -44.67 19.89 -5.93
C ALA A 624 -43.73 19.50 -4.78
N ASP A 625 -43.15 18.29 -4.83
CA ASP A 625 -42.15 17.82 -3.88
C ASP A 625 -40.92 18.75 -3.84
N GLY A 626 -40.40 19.14 -5.01
CA GLY A 626 -39.28 20.08 -5.10
C GLY A 626 -39.58 21.46 -4.48
N VAL A 627 -40.80 21.97 -4.64
CA VAL A 627 -41.23 23.25 -4.05
C VAL A 627 -41.37 23.14 -2.54
N LEU A 628 -42.05 22.11 -2.05
CA LEU A 628 -42.24 21.88 -0.61
C LEU A 628 -40.91 21.61 0.11
N GLY A 629 -39.99 20.87 -0.53
CA GLY A 629 -38.65 20.64 -0.01
C GLY A 629 -37.84 21.93 0.17
N VAL A 630 -37.91 22.85 -0.80
CA VAL A 630 -37.24 24.17 -0.68
C VAL A 630 -37.86 25.00 0.43
N VAL A 631 -39.19 25.06 0.53
CA VAL A 631 -39.88 25.79 1.60
C VAL A 631 -39.51 25.23 2.98
N ALA A 632 -39.48 23.90 3.13
CA ALA A 632 -39.09 23.25 4.37
C ALA A 632 -37.62 23.52 4.74
N ALA A 633 -36.71 23.49 3.76
CA ALA A 633 -35.29 23.76 3.99
C ALA A 633 -35.03 25.23 4.38
N LEU A 634 -35.73 26.17 3.76
CA LEU A 634 -35.69 27.59 4.12
C LEU A 634 -36.25 27.81 5.54
N ALA A 635 -37.39 27.21 5.84
CA ALA A 635 -38.03 27.28 7.16
C ALA A 635 -37.15 26.69 8.28
N ALA A 636 -36.41 25.63 7.98
CA ALA A 636 -35.46 25.01 8.91
C ALA A 636 -34.12 25.75 9.04
N GLY A 637 -33.87 26.81 8.27
CA GLY A 637 -32.63 27.59 8.33
C GLY A 637 -31.40 26.88 7.75
N LYS A 638 -31.57 25.92 6.82
CA LYS A 638 -30.45 25.17 6.25
C LYS A 638 -29.55 26.06 5.36
N PRO A 639 -28.23 26.20 5.62
CA PRO A 639 -27.36 27.16 4.92
C PRO A 639 -27.36 27.04 3.39
N ASN A 640 -27.45 25.81 2.86
CA ASN A 640 -27.49 25.53 1.43
C ASN A 640 -28.76 26.04 0.73
N ALA A 641 -29.90 26.12 1.42
CA ALA A 641 -31.14 26.66 0.86
C ALA A 641 -31.09 28.19 0.73
N TRP A 642 -30.40 28.86 1.66
CA TRP A 642 -30.27 30.33 1.69
C TRP A 642 -29.22 30.87 0.72
N GLY A 643 -28.22 30.06 0.36
CA GLY A 643 -27.14 30.47 -0.57
C GLY A 643 -27.63 30.85 -1.99
N GLY A 644 -28.82 30.41 -2.40
CA GLY A 644 -29.42 30.73 -3.70
C GLY A 644 -30.61 31.70 -3.63
N VAL A 645 -30.91 32.27 -2.47
CA VAL A 645 -32.01 33.21 -2.28
C VAL A 645 -31.61 34.58 -2.80
N LYS A 646 -32.46 35.16 -3.65
CA LYS A 646 -32.24 36.49 -4.22
C LYS A 646 -33.40 37.41 -3.87
N GLN A 647 -33.12 38.70 -3.71
CA GLN A 647 -34.15 39.71 -3.51
C GLN A 647 -34.70 40.20 -4.85
N LEU A 648 -36.01 40.39 -4.96
CA LEU A 648 -36.63 40.95 -6.16
C LEU A 648 -36.28 42.44 -6.33
N THR A 649 -36.00 42.88 -7.55
CA THR A 649 -35.55 44.26 -7.83
C THR A 649 -36.67 45.29 -7.73
N LYS A 650 -37.89 44.91 -8.15
CA LYS A 650 -39.05 45.82 -8.20
C LYS A 650 -39.92 45.82 -6.94
N VAL A 651 -39.70 44.87 -6.02
CA VAL A 651 -40.52 44.71 -4.81
C VAL A 651 -39.61 44.46 -3.62
N ARG A 652 -39.34 45.52 -2.84
CA ARG A 652 -38.44 45.45 -1.68
C ARG A 652 -39.07 44.58 -0.59
N GLY A 653 -38.29 43.67 -0.01
CA GLY A 653 -38.75 42.74 1.04
C GLY A 653 -39.21 41.37 0.54
N VAL A 654 -39.45 41.20 -0.77
CA VAL A 654 -39.80 39.88 -1.33
C VAL A 654 -38.54 39.16 -1.81
N LEU A 655 -38.39 37.94 -1.32
CA LEU A 655 -37.30 37.03 -1.63
C LEU A 655 -37.76 35.97 -2.63
N SER A 656 -36.81 35.49 -3.44
CA SER A 656 -37.02 34.45 -4.43
C SER A 656 -36.02 33.32 -4.20
N ALA A 657 -36.54 32.09 -4.09
CA ALA A 657 -35.75 30.86 -4.08
C ALA A 657 -36.04 30.02 -5.33
N ARG A 658 -35.04 29.27 -5.79
CA ARG A 658 -35.17 28.35 -6.90
C ARG A 658 -35.68 26.98 -6.42
N ALA A 659 -36.74 26.47 -7.04
CA ALA A 659 -37.25 25.12 -6.83
C ALA A 659 -37.12 24.30 -8.12
N GLY A 660 -36.00 23.59 -8.24
CA GLY A 660 -35.60 22.91 -9.48
C GLY A 660 -35.25 23.88 -10.62
N ILE A 661 -35.17 23.38 -11.86
CA ILE A 661 -34.78 24.21 -13.02
C ILE A 661 -35.91 25.08 -13.56
N HIS A 662 -37.17 24.77 -13.21
CA HIS A 662 -38.36 25.34 -13.84
C HIS A 662 -39.19 26.22 -12.91
N HIS A 663 -39.07 26.12 -11.59
CA HIS A 663 -39.97 26.83 -10.67
C HIS A 663 -39.23 27.78 -9.72
N ARG A 664 -39.94 28.82 -9.29
CA ARG A 664 -39.50 29.81 -8.33
C ARG A 664 -40.53 29.92 -7.21
N VAL A 665 -40.04 30.10 -5.99
CA VAL A 665 -40.84 30.35 -4.79
C VAL A 665 -40.59 31.79 -4.37
N LEU A 666 -41.65 32.60 -4.31
CA LEU A 666 -41.61 33.97 -3.83
C LEU A 666 -42.14 34.01 -2.40
N PHE A 667 -41.38 34.62 -1.49
CA PHE A 667 -41.73 34.63 -0.07
C PHE A 667 -41.25 35.89 0.66
N THR A 668 -41.88 36.16 1.81
CA THR A 668 -41.45 37.16 2.80
C THR A 668 -41.19 36.47 4.14
N ILE A 669 -40.51 37.17 5.04
CA ILE A 669 -40.24 36.70 6.40
C ILE A 669 -40.78 37.75 7.36
N GLU A 670 -41.81 37.40 8.12
CA GLU A 670 -42.44 38.26 9.12
C GLU A 670 -42.74 37.44 10.38
N ASP A 671 -42.47 37.96 11.57
CA ASP A 671 -42.86 37.35 12.86
C ASP A 671 -42.58 35.84 13.01
N ARG A 672 -41.38 35.39 12.60
CA ARG A 672 -40.96 33.97 12.59
C ARG A 672 -41.82 33.07 11.70
N ALA A 673 -42.54 33.63 10.75
CA ALA A 673 -43.20 32.93 9.67
C ALA A 673 -42.45 33.11 8.35
N LEU A 674 -42.50 32.08 7.51
CA LEU A 674 -42.08 32.14 6.11
C LEU A 674 -43.36 32.19 5.27
N ASP A 675 -43.68 33.37 4.76
CA ASP A 675 -44.90 33.59 4.00
C ASP A 675 -44.66 33.33 2.52
N VAL A 676 -45.08 32.16 2.04
CA VAL A 676 -45.03 31.80 0.63
C VAL A 676 -46.13 32.54 -0.11
N LEU A 677 -45.73 33.61 -0.81
CA LEU A 677 -46.62 34.46 -1.57
C LEU A 677 -47.09 33.76 -2.84
N GLU A 678 -46.16 33.13 -3.57
CA GLU A 678 -46.46 32.51 -4.87
C GLU A 678 -45.43 31.47 -5.30
N VAL A 679 -45.90 30.47 -6.06
CA VAL A 679 -45.09 29.46 -6.73
C VAL A 679 -45.39 29.56 -8.22
N LEU A 680 -44.36 29.76 -9.03
CA LEU A 680 -44.54 30.02 -10.47
C LEU A 680 -43.45 29.37 -11.31
N HIS A 681 -43.72 29.22 -12.60
CA HIS A 681 -42.72 28.78 -13.57
C HIS A 681 -41.75 29.94 -13.90
N ARG A 682 -40.47 29.64 -14.14
CA ARG A 682 -39.39 30.65 -14.32
C ARG A 682 -39.69 31.68 -15.41
N ARG A 683 -40.47 31.27 -16.43
CA ARG A 683 -40.86 32.12 -17.57
C ARG A 683 -41.87 33.21 -17.18
N ASP A 684 -42.62 33.00 -16.10
CA ASP A 684 -43.68 33.90 -15.67
C ASP A 684 -43.18 34.92 -14.61
N LEU A 685 -41.90 34.84 -14.25
CA LEU A 685 -41.31 35.63 -13.18
C LEU A 685 -41.44 37.13 -13.41
N GLU A 686 -41.13 37.63 -14.61
CA GLU A 686 -41.24 39.06 -14.91
C GLU A 686 -42.68 39.57 -14.80
N GLN A 687 -43.65 38.78 -15.28
CA GLN A 687 -45.07 39.12 -15.21
C GLN A 687 -45.56 39.17 -13.76
N VAL A 688 -45.17 38.19 -12.95
CA VAL A 688 -45.53 38.13 -11.53
C VAL A 688 -44.86 39.25 -10.74
N VAL A 689 -43.58 39.53 -10.97
CA VAL A 689 -42.85 40.64 -10.34
C VAL A 689 -43.51 41.98 -10.69
N ALA A 690 -43.89 42.19 -11.96
CA ALA A 690 -44.60 43.40 -12.38
C ALA A 690 -46.00 43.53 -11.74
N ARG A 691 -46.68 42.40 -11.48
CA ARG A 691 -47.97 42.39 -10.77
C ARG A 691 -47.81 42.70 -9.29
N LEU A 692 -46.82 42.09 -8.62
CA LEU A 692 -46.52 42.35 -7.21
C LEU A 692 -46.10 43.82 -7.00
N ALA A 693 -45.32 44.40 -7.92
CA ALA A 693 -44.94 45.81 -7.88
C ALA A 693 -46.10 46.80 -8.10
N ARG A 694 -47.28 46.34 -8.56
CA ARG A 694 -48.50 47.15 -8.67
C ARG A 694 -49.44 46.99 -7.48
N ALA A 695 -49.20 45.97 -6.65
CA ALA A 695 -50.01 45.63 -5.48
C ALA A 695 -49.43 46.18 -4.17
N VAL A 696 -48.14 46.54 -4.18
CA VAL A 696 -47.45 47.40 -3.21
C VAL A 696 -47.54 48.84 -3.69
#